data_AF-A0A0K2UTG8-F1
#
_entry.id   AF-A0A0K2UTG8-F1
#
_cell.length_a   1.000
_cell.length_b   1.000
_cell.length_c   1.000
_cell.angle_alpha   90.00
_cell.angle_beta   90.00
_cell.angle_gamma   90.00
#
_symmetry.space_group_name_H-M   'P 1'
#
loop_
_entity.id
_entity.type
_entity.pdbx_description
1 polymer ?
#
loop_
_entity_poly.entity_id
_entity_poly.type
_entity_poly.pdbx_seq_one_letter_code
_entity_poly.pdbx_strand_id
1 'polypeptide(L)'
;MSTLKQVERSPTEDMKELMIQLRLIATIHAEVNSYQRKMSSLEKTVDFLCLRYESTSASSVPESVTKDLELLQDRWEILRDILEAQKQRISSLGINIENYLESPTVPPPSREPQQQQHEESVSKKELTTNAIISMACKSNGGVAEESPCGEDSTPKKRKITGSKRIQFETSYAKLVAWLHPRLEPSYEIKVDEDISIESEVNKTFELGKDLIRTIISEADFPPDYLENVRFKIKELEALWGYFDIKRQYSSLKSNFYKELASLKKFLDVSQKLIESCEDIECLRTGKEAFIKHSETLDSIKRLSKEVALCPGALQDPSSSVKSDLYSFCDKWELIESGFEAKEIELIKRNKLLERQLKKSHATENRLGGGSGAISSHTNGNMKTDLGFETDPNKMDKLRTIYSDVEELEAWMNQTEKSLSSNLDDGSDHGNRLLPGLIEDLTALEKKLDNMNSMGSMLMTEARDESKAKIFENYLKNTHERWTSIAENLKDKHSSYLHKMEKSRQMEESRGEILQFLKNIQRDYENLISSQSHSQLTKPQELSQRTFKLLHFKDRIEKKRQIFDELIKNTESEDPPWLELQKNWDTTTESILNRYNIMKNSSADYGEFKSLAAQESDWLERLEKKLRKSTLTTAADAEEISEALDDIENFIHNHSSAERLGRLEELTESLSQNGIKFDSVFVETNKLKDRWNDLSKRAKERTSLLEGLIVEAQEWEYKILSVQDWLSERDMLLSSHLEHELNVDDLPEETQVHNCNDLYF
;
A
#
# COMPACT_ATOMS: atom_id res chain seq x y z
N MET A 1 -12.59 27.91 -48.68
CA MET A 1 -13.55 26.88 -48.22
C MET A 1 -12.94 26.04 -47.09
N SER A 2 -11.75 25.42 -47.26
CA SER A 2 -11.01 24.73 -46.18
C SER A 2 -10.77 25.61 -44.93
N THR A 3 -10.39 26.88 -45.13
CA THR A 3 -10.21 27.86 -44.05
C THR A 3 -11.50 28.28 -43.34
N LEU A 4 -12.65 28.25 -44.04
CA LEU A 4 -13.98 28.54 -43.47
C LEU A 4 -14.49 27.36 -42.63
N LYS A 5 -14.18 26.12 -43.03
CA LYS A 5 -14.45 24.91 -42.23
C LYS A 5 -13.68 24.87 -40.91
N GLN A 6 -12.47 25.45 -40.87
CA GLN A 6 -11.69 25.58 -39.63
C GLN A 6 -12.36 26.52 -38.60
N VAL A 7 -13.14 27.49 -39.08
CA VAL A 7 -13.92 28.44 -38.27
C VAL A 7 -15.26 27.85 -37.82
N GLU A 8 -15.75 26.78 -38.46
CA GLU A 8 -17.01 26.09 -38.10
C GLU A 8 -16.94 25.25 -36.82
N ARG A 9 -15.75 25.07 -36.21
CA ARG A 9 -15.62 24.39 -34.92
C ARG A 9 -16.31 25.20 -33.82
N SER A 10 -17.18 24.54 -33.05
CA SER A 10 -18.00 25.10 -31.97
C SER A 10 -17.25 26.12 -31.09
N PRO A 11 -17.87 27.25 -30.70
CA PRO A 11 -17.19 28.28 -29.91
C PRO A 11 -16.73 27.70 -28.56
N THR A 12 -15.42 27.69 -28.35
CA THR A 12 -14.80 27.35 -27.06
C THR A 12 -14.80 28.58 -26.16
N GLU A 13 -15.01 28.40 -24.85
CA GLU A 13 -14.87 29.47 -23.84
C GLU A 13 -13.42 29.94 -23.64
N ASP A 14 -12.46 29.33 -24.33
CA ASP A 14 -11.05 29.73 -24.30
C ASP A 14 -10.82 31.01 -25.11
N MET A 15 -10.48 32.08 -24.38
CA MET A 15 -10.19 33.41 -24.94
C MET A 15 -9.03 33.40 -25.94
N LYS A 16 -8.06 32.48 -25.83
CA LYS A 16 -6.95 32.37 -26.79
C LYS A 16 -7.42 31.82 -28.13
N GLU A 17 -8.27 30.80 -28.11
CA GLU A 17 -8.84 30.19 -29.32
C GLU A 17 -9.76 31.20 -30.04
N LEU A 18 -10.57 31.95 -29.29
CA LEU A 18 -11.42 33.02 -29.82
C LEU A 18 -10.60 34.10 -30.53
N MET A 19 -9.45 34.51 -29.97
CA MET A 19 -8.58 35.51 -30.61
C MET A 19 -7.94 34.98 -31.90
N ILE A 20 -7.68 33.68 -32.00
CA ILE A 20 -7.17 33.03 -33.22
C ILE A 20 -8.27 32.99 -34.29
N GLN A 21 -9.49 32.58 -33.92
CA GLN A 21 -10.65 32.58 -34.81
C GLN A 21 -10.97 33.99 -35.34
N LEU A 22 -10.88 35.00 -34.48
CA LEU A 22 -11.16 36.40 -34.84
C LEU A 22 -10.12 36.96 -35.82
N ARG A 23 -8.84 36.60 -35.67
CA ARG A 23 -7.77 36.96 -36.63
C ARG A 23 -7.96 36.26 -37.98
N LEU A 24 -8.42 35.01 -37.97
CA LEU A 24 -8.69 34.25 -39.19
C LEU A 24 -9.87 34.88 -39.97
N ILE A 25 -10.94 35.23 -39.29
CA ILE A 25 -12.11 35.92 -39.88
C ILE A 25 -11.72 37.29 -40.43
N ALA A 26 -10.87 38.06 -39.74
CA ALA A 26 -10.39 39.34 -40.25
C ALA A 26 -9.59 39.18 -41.56
N THR A 27 -8.77 38.13 -41.64
CA THR A 27 -7.99 37.80 -42.85
C THR A 27 -8.90 37.40 -44.01
N ILE A 28 -9.84 36.48 -43.76
CA ILE A 28 -10.83 36.04 -44.75
C ILE A 28 -11.69 37.22 -45.21
N HIS A 29 -12.08 38.12 -44.30
CA HIS A 29 -12.85 39.31 -44.66
C HIS A 29 -12.09 40.26 -45.58
N ALA A 30 -10.79 40.46 -45.35
CA ALA A 30 -9.95 41.27 -46.23
C ALA A 30 -9.79 40.66 -47.63
N GLU A 31 -9.62 39.33 -47.70
CA GLU A 31 -9.54 38.59 -48.97
C GLU A 31 -10.87 38.65 -49.74
N VAL A 32 -12.00 38.41 -49.07
CA VAL A 32 -13.33 38.54 -49.68
C VAL A 32 -13.56 39.96 -50.22
N ASN A 33 -13.21 40.99 -49.47
CA ASN A 33 -13.34 42.36 -49.96
C ASN A 33 -12.40 42.67 -51.16
N SER A 34 -11.26 41.99 -51.27
CA SER A 34 -10.34 42.10 -52.42
C SER A 34 -10.91 41.42 -53.67
N TYR A 35 -11.40 40.17 -53.53
CA TYR A 35 -12.01 39.43 -54.62
C TYR A 35 -13.32 40.06 -55.09
N GLN A 36 -14.12 40.66 -54.20
CA GLN A 36 -15.30 41.44 -54.60
C GLN A 36 -14.94 42.59 -55.54
N ARG A 37 -13.83 43.30 -55.26
CA ARG A 37 -13.37 44.39 -56.14
C ARG A 37 -12.92 43.87 -57.50
N LYS A 38 -12.29 42.69 -57.55
CA LYS A 38 -11.91 42.02 -58.81
C LYS A 38 -13.14 41.59 -59.59
N MET A 39 -14.14 41.00 -58.94
CA MET A 39 -15.41 40.62 -59.56
C MET A 39 -16.12 41.82 -60.17
N SER A 40 -16.26 42.93 -59.42
CA SER A 40 -16.84 44.17 -59.96
C SER A 40 -16.00 44.86 -61.04
N SER A 41 -14.71 44.55 -61.14
CA SER A 41 -13.88 44.98 -62.28
C SER A 41 -14.12 44.10 -63.51
N LEU A 42 -14.32 42.80 -63.31
CA LEU A 42 -14.64 41.84 -64.37
C LEU A 42 -16.02 42.12 -64.96
N GLU A 43 -17.03 42.38 -64.12
CA GLU A 43 -18.37 42.84 -64.53
C GLU A 43 -18.28 44.06 -65.46
N LYS A 44 -17.56 45.11 -65.05
CA LYS A 44 -17.37 46.32 -65.88
C LYS A 44 -16.67 46.03 -67.21
N THR A 45 -15.79 45.03 -67.23
CA THR A 45 -15.05 44.65 -68.44
C THR A 45 -15.97 43.86 -69.39
N VAL A 46 -16.78 42.95 -68.86
CA VAL A 46 -17.81 42.21 -69.61
C VAL A 46 -18.86 43.18 -70.15
N ASP A 47 -19.35 44.12 -69.34
CA ASP A 47 -20.30 45.17 -69.77
C ASP A 47 -19.70 46.05 -70.88
N PHE A 48 -18.43 46.44 -70.75
CA PHE A 48 -17.72 47.19 -71.78
C PHE A 48 -17.59 46.40 -73.10
N LEU A 49 -17.31 45.10 -73.01
CA LEU A 49 -17.25 44.22 -74.17
C LEU A 49 -18.64 44.06 -74.81
N CYS A 50 -19.69 43.85 -74.02
CA CYS A 50 -21.08 43.80 -74.52
C CYS A 50 -21.46 45.08 -75.27
N LEU A 51 -21.19 46.26 -74.69
CA LEU A 51 -21.47 47.56 -75.32
C LEU A 51 -20.65 47.80 -76.61
N ARG A 52 -19.41 47.32 -76.66
CA ARG A 52 -18.54 47.46 -77.84
C ARG A 52 -18.91 46.51 -78.97
N TYR A 53 -19.42 45.32 -78.64
CA TYR A 53 -19.88 44.34 -79.61
C TYR A 53 -21.28 44.64 -80.18
N GLU A 54 -22.17 45.32 -79.45
CA GLU A 54 -23.44 45.83 -80.02
C GLU A 54 -23.24 46.84 -81.17
N SER A 55 -22.07 47.47 -81.25
CA SER A 55 -21.72 48.47 -82.27
C SER A 55 -21.10 47.88 -83.55
N THR A 56 -20.75 46.58 -83.55
CA THR A 56 -20.07 45.92 -84.68
C THR A 56 -20.84 44.65 -85.03
N SER A 57 -21.42 44.58 -86.23
CA SER A 57 -22.29 43.49 -86.68
C SER A 57 -21.55 42.17 -86.96
N ALA A 58 -20.87 41.61 -85.96
CA ALA A 58 -20.24 40.29 -86.00
C ALA A 58 -20.14 39.70 -84.58
N SER A 59 -20.84 38.57 -84.36
CA SER A 59 -20.85 37.68 -83.19
C SER A 59 -21.09 38.34 -81.81
N SER A 60 -22.21 37.99 -81.16
CA SER A 60 -22.46 38.36 -79.76
C SER A 60 -21.35 37.86 -78.84
N VAL A 61 -21.09 38.58 -77.74
CA VAL A 61 -20.36 38.01 -76.59
C VAL A 61 -20.99 36.65 -76.28
N PRO A 62 -20.21 35.57 -76.08
CA PRO A 62 -20.79 34.25 -75.86
C PRO A 62 -21.71 34.31 -74.64
N GLU A 63 -22.99 33.98 -74.82
CA GLU A 63 -24.01 33.96 -73.76
C GLU A 63 -23.61 33.06 -72.57
N SER A 64 -22.61 32.19 -72.77
CA SER A 64 -21.96 31.38 -71.74
C SER A 64 -21.14 32.22 -70.76
N VAL A 65 -20.38 33.22 -71.22
CA VAL A 65 -19.50 34.03 -70.34
C VAL A 65 -20.32 34.89 -69.39
N THR A 66 -21.46 35.42 -69.86
CA THR A 66 -22.41 36.14 -69.01
C THR A 66 -23.08 35.22 -67.99
N LYS A 67 -23.45 33.98 -68.37
CA LYS A 67 -24.03 32.99 -67.45
C LYS A 67 -23.02 32.47 -66.42
N ASP A 68 -21.76 32.29 -66.81
CA ASP A 68 -20.69 31.86 -65.91
C ASP A 68 -20.33 32.96 -64.91
N LEU A 69 -20.38 34.23 -65.33
CA LEU A 69 -20.22 35.39 -64.46
C LEU A 69 -21.36 35.48 -63.43
N GLU A 70 -22.61 35.30 -63.87
CA GLU A 70 -23.78 35.25 -62.98
C GLU A 70 -23.67 34.10 -61.96
N LEU A 71 -23.31 32.88 -62.41
CA LEU A 71 -23.13 31.74 -61.52
C LEU A 71 -21.99 31.96 -60.51
N LEU A 72 -20.89 32.60 -60.95
CA LEU A 72 -19.78 32.96 -60.06
C LEU A 72 -20.21 34.02 -59.05
N GLN A 73 -21.04 34.98 -59.46
CA GLN A 73 -21.60 36.02 -58.59
C GLN A 73 -22.52 35.40 -57.53
N ASP A 74 -23.42 34.50 -57.92
CA ASP A 74 -24.33 33.77 -57.01
C ASP A 74 -23.53 32.97 -55.96
N ARG A 75 -22.52 32.21 -56.40
CA ARG A 75 -21.65 31.44 -55.50
C ARG A 75 -20.85 32.34 -54.57
N TRP A 76 -20.49 33.54 -55.03
CA TRP A 76 -19.76 34.52 -54.24
C TRP A 76 -20.63 35.22 -53.19
N GLU A 77 -21.90 35.52 -53.52
CA GLU A 77 -22.88 36.03 -52.55
C GLU A 77 -23.12 35.02 -51.42
N ILE A 78 -23.25 33.72 -51.74
CA ILE A 78 -23.38 32.66 -50.73
C ILE A 78 -22.17 32.67 -49.77
N LEU A 79 -20.95 32.84 -50.27
CA LEU A 79 -19.76 32.92 -49.42
C LEU A 79 -19.75 34.14 -48.51
N ARG A 80 -20.29 35.27 -48.99
CA ARG A 80 -20.44 36.49 -48.20
C ARG A 80 -21.46 36.31 -47.09
N ASP A 81 -22.58 35.65 -47.38
CA ASP A 81 -23.64 35.35 -46.41
C ASP A 81 -23.14 34.40 -45.31
N ILE A 82 -22.38 33.37 -45.68
CA ILE A 82 -21.73 32.47 -44.70
C ILE A 82 -20.77 33.27 -43.80
N LEU A 83 -19.95 34.15 -44.36
CA LEU A 83 -19.03 34.99 -43.59
C LEU A 83 -19.78 35.92 -42.61
N GLU A 84 -20.89 36.51 -43.04
CA GLU A 84 -21.70 37.41 -42.22
C GLU A 84 -22.43 36.67 -41.09
N ALA A 85 -22.94 35.48 -41.36
CA ALA A 85 -23.53 34.59 -40.34
C ALA A 85 -22.50 34.24 -39.24
N GLN A 86 -21.23 33.99 -39.62
CA GLN A 86 -20.16 33.71 -38.65
C GLN A 86 -19.77 34.94 -37.83
N LYS A 87 -19.75 36.14 -38.44
CA LYS A 87 -19.56 37.39 -37.69
C LYS A 87 -20.67 37.61 -36.66
N GLN A 88 -21.93 37.44 -37.04
CA GLN A 88 -23.05 37.57 -36.11
C GLN A 88 -22.99 36.56 -34.96
N ARG A 89 -22.54 35.33 -35.24
CA ARG A 89 -22.37 34.27 -34.23
C ARG A 89 -21.30 34.62 -33.19
N ILE A 90 -20.17 35.21 -33.60
CA ILE A 90 -19.13 35.65 -32.65
C ILE A 90 -19.56 36.92 -31.89
N SER A 91 -20.27 37.84 -32.55
CA SER A 91 -20.84 39.02 -31.89
C SER A 91 -21.86 38.65 -30.80
N SER A 92 -22.55 37.49 -30.94
CA SER A 92 -23.46 36.96 -29.91
C SER A 92 -22.76 36.51 -28.61
N LEU A 93 -21.42 36.38 -28.61
CA LEU A 93 -20.60 36.08 -27.42
C LEU A 93 -20.14 37.36 -26.69
N GLY A 94 -20.66 38.54 -27.07
CA GLY A 94 -20.37 39.81 -26.40
C GLY A 94 -19.09 40.54 -26.87
N ILE A 95 -18.47 40.08 -27.96
CA ILE A 95 -17.29 40.71 -28.58
C ILE A 95 -17.74 41.56 -29.76
N ASN A 96 -17.48 42.87 -29.73
CA ASN A 96 -17.71 43.71 -30.90
C ASN A 96 -16.57 43.51 -31.92
N ILE A 97 -16.88 42.86 -33.05
CA ILE A 97 -15.94 42.49 -34.12
C ILE A 97 -15.50 43.71 -34.95
N GLU A 98 -16.33 44.76 -35.05
CA GLU A 98 -16.06 45.93 -35.88
C GLU A 98 -14.79 46.67 -35.46
N ASN A 99 -14.47 46.66 -34.16
CA ASN A 99 -13.22 47.23 -33.62
C ASN A 99 -11.93 46.54 -34.12
N TYR A 100 -12.03 45.32 -34.66
CA TYR A 100 -10.88 44.52 -35.10
C TYR A 100 -10.74 44.43 -36.62
N LEU A 101 -11.72 44.93 -37.38
CA LEU A 101 -11.72 44.94 -38.84
C LEU A 101 -11.03 46.18 -39.44
N GLU A 102 -10.77 47.22 -38.64
CA GLU A 102 -10.25 48.52 -39.10
C GLU A 102 -8.73 48.76 -38.91
N SER A 103 -7.92 47.75 -38.60
CA SER A 103 -6.46 47.98 -38.46
C SER A 103 -5.73 47.87 -39.82
N PRO A 104 -5.03 48.92 -40.30
CA PRO A 104 -4.24 48.86 -41.52
C PRO A 104 -2.83 48.30 -41.25
N THR A 105 -2.46 47.27 -42.01
CA THR A 105 -1.09 46.82 -42.36
C THR A 105 -0.13 46.38 -41.24
N VAL A 106 0.18 45.07 -41.23
CA VAL A 106 1.48 44.53 -40.76
C VAL A 106 1.94 43.45 -41.76
N PRO A 107 3.21 43.44 -42.24
CA PRO A 107 3.69 42.51 -43.27
C PRO A 107 3.95 41.09 -42.72
N PRO A 108 4.06 40.06 -43.60
CA PRO A 108 4.18 38.66 -43.16
C PRO A 108 5.56 38.38 -42.55
N PRO A 109 5.67 37.43 -41.60
CA PRO A 109 6.94 37.13 -40.96
C PRO A 109 7.83 36.27 -41.88
N SER A 110 9.08 36.71 -42.04
CA SER A 110 10.17 35.95 -42.66
C SER A 110 10.61 34.77 -41.77
N ARG A 111 10.92 33.64 -42.42
CA ARG A 111 11.71 32.50 -41.90
C ARG A 111 13.07 33.00 -41.35
N GLU A 112 13.52 32.67 -40.13
CA GLU A 112 14.27 31.49 -39.64
C GLU A 112 15.11 31.99 -38.40
N PRO A 113 15.91 31.21 -37.62
CA PRO A 113 15.92 29.80 -37.24
C PRO A 113 16.08 29.59 -35.69
N GLN A 114 16.25 28.33 -35.25
CA GLN A 114 16.52 27.89 -33.88
C GLN A 114 17.91 28.34 -33.33
N GLN A 115 18.02 28.70 -32.03
CA GLN A 115 18.88 28.05 -30.99
C GLN A 115 19.20 28.93 -29.75
N GLN A 116 18.97 28.31 -28.59
CA GLN A 116 19.76 28.25 -27.32
C GLN A 116 20.14 29.49 -26.47
N GLN A 117 19.59 29.45 -25.24
CA GLN A 117 20.20 29.63 -23.90
C GLN A 117 21.01 30.90 -23.55
N HIS A 118 20.56 31.59 -22.49
CA HIS A 118 21.40 31.83 -21.30
C HIS A 118 20.59 32.20 -20.05
N GLU A 119 20.96 31.59 -18.94
CA GLU A 119 20.56 31.87 -17.55
C GLU A 119 21.20 33.17 -17.03
N GLU A 120 20.51 33.92 -16.15
CA GLU A 120 20.90 34.17 -14.74
C GLU A 120 20.22 35.39 -14.07
N SER A 121 19.64 35.10 -12.89
CA SER A 121 19.75 35.84 -11.63
C SER A 121 19.04 37.21 -11.36
N VAL A 122 18.13 37.14 -10.38
CA VAL A 122 17.95 38.03 -9.20
C VAL A 122 17.60 39.52 -9.44
N SER A 123 16.38 39.93 -9.07
CA SER A 123 16.12 40.61 -7.79
C SER A 123 14.67 41.09 -7.64
N LYS A 124 14.18 40.94 -6.42
CA LYS A 124 12.93 41.43 -5.84
C LYS A 124 12.59 42.87 -6.23
N LYS A 125 11.35 43.10 -6.65
CA LYS A 125 10.55 44.22 -6.14
C LYS A 125 9.12 43.76 -5.91
N GLU A 126 8.74 43.79 -4.64
CA GLU A 126 7.38 43.77 -4.13
C GLU A 126 6.53 44.80 -4.91
N LEU A 127 5.52 44.33 -5.63
CA LEU A 127 4.38 45.17 -5.99
C LEU A 127 3.35 44.98 -4.88
N THR A 128 3.43 45.87 -3.91
CA THR A 128 2.50 46.02 -2.81
C THR A 128 1.09 46.26 -3.33
N THR A 129 0.14 45.62 -2.66
CA THR A 129 -1.32 45.59 -2.87
C THR A 129 -2.03 46.94 -2.67
N ASN A 130 -1.33 48.08 -2.87
CA ASN A 130 -1.85 49.43 -2.59
C ASN A 130 -2.04 50.32 -3.84
N ALA A 131 -1.86 49.80 -5.06
CA ALA A 131 -2.04 50.60 -6.29
C ALA A 131 -3.47 50.59 -6.88
N ILE A 132 -4.39 49.76 -6.37
CA ILE A 132 -5.75 49.63 -6.96
C ILE A 132 -6.80 50.51 -6.23
N ILE A 133 -6.48 51.09 -5.07
CA ILE A 133 -7.45 51.88 -4.28
C ILE A 133 -7.42 53.40 -4.59
N SER A 134 -6.48 53.88 -5.43
CA SER A 134 -6.30 55.32 -5.67
C SER A 134 -7.05 55.92 -6.88
N MET A 135 -7.91 55.19 -7.59
CA MET A 135 -8.57 55.69 -8.81
C MET A 135 -10.11 55.76 -8.75
N ALA A 136 -10.71 55.91 -7.57
CA ALA A 136 -12.17 56.07 -7.43
C ALA A 136 -12.63 57.30 -6.62
N CYS A 137 -11.76 58.31 -6.44
CA CYS A 137 -12.12 59.55 -5.76
C CYS A 137 -11.54 60.76 -6.51
N LYS A 138 -12.24 61.24 -7.55
CA LYS A 138 -12.14 62.62 -8.08
C LYS A 138 -13.17 62.85 -9.20
N SER A 139 -14.30 63.48 -8.87
CA SER A 139 -14.78 64.73 -9.50
C SER A 139 -16.19 65.06 -9.01
N ASN A 140 -16.29 66.12 -8.22
CA ASN A 140 -17.52 66.85 -7.93
C ASN A 140 -17.71 67.95 -8.98
N GLY A 141 -18.97 68.25 -9.31
CA GLY A 141 -19.42 69.49 -9.97
C GLY A 141 -20.52 69.19 -10.99
N GLY A 142 -21.71 69.78 -10.99
CA GLY A 142 -22.36 70.78 -10.14
C GLY A 142 -23.73 71.13 -10.75
N VAL A 143 -24.61 71.70 -9.92
CA VAL A 143 -25.82 72.51 -10.23
C VAL A 143 -27.08 71.80 -10.78
N ALA A 144 -28.13 71.73 -9.95
CA ALA A 144 -29.39 72.49 -10.15
C ALA A 144 -30.41 72.16 -9.02
N GLU A 145 -30.96 73.22 -8.43
CA GLU A 145 -32.12 73.21 -7.52
C GLU A 145 -33.41 72.92 -8.30
N GLU A 146 -34.33 72.12 -7.74
CA GLU A 146 -35.73 72.50 -7.47
C GLU A 146 -36.45 71.39 -6.67
N SER A 147 -37.36 71.81 -5.79
CA SER A 147 -38.14 71.08 -4.78
C SER A 147 -39.54 70.73 -5.32
N PRO A 148 -40.52 70.09 -4.60
CA PRO A 148 -40.50 69.25 -3.38
C PRO A 148 -41.29 67.91 -3.52
N CYS A 149 -41.22 67.08 -2.47
CA CYS A 149 -42.28 66.19 -1.91
C CYS A 149 -41.91 64.68 -1.79
N GLY A 150 -41.85 64.20 -0.53
CA GLY A 150 -42.13 62.80 -0.15
C GLY A 150 -40.98 62.02 0.50
N GLU A 151 -40.87 62.07 1.82
CA GLU A 151 -40.22 61.06 2.69
C GLU A 151 -40.84 59.65 2.39
N ASP A 152 -40.15 58.51 2.36
CA ASP A 152 -39.12 58.00 3.27
C ASP A 152 -38.24 56.87 2.65
N SER A 153 -36.94 56.89 2.98
CA SER A 153 -36.03 55.73 3.15
C SER A 153 -35.62 54.83 1.95
N THR A 154 -34.68 55.27 1.10
CA THR A 154 -33.94 54.36 0.17
C THR A 154 -32.42 54.59 -0.05
N PRO A 155 -31.76 55.73 0.26
CA PRO A 155 -30.34 55.90 -0.07
C PRO A 155 -29.35 55.39 0.99
N LYS A 156 -29.73 55.32 2.28
CA LYS A 156 -28.84 54.82 3.35
C LYS A 156 -28.68 53.29 3.33
N LYS A 157 -29.73 52.54 2.98
CA LYS A 157 -29.71 51.06 2.90
C LYS A 157 -28.75 50.56 1.81
N ARG A 158 -28.82 51.11 0.59
CA ARG A 158 -27.87 50.75 -0.50
C ARG A 158 -26.40 51.00 -0.15
N LYS A 159 -26.08 52.05 0.63
CA LYS A 159 -24.71 52.36 1.07
C LYS A 159 -24.19 51.38 2.13
N ILE A 160 -25.05 50.95 3.07
CA ILE A 160 -24.70 49.98 4.11
C ILE A 160 -24.45 48.60 3.50
N THR A 161 -25.30 48.19 2.55
CA THR A 161 -25.21 46.89 1.85
C THR A 161 -23.97 46.81 0.94
N GLY A 162 -23.60 47.93 0.29
CA GLY A 162 -22.33 48.04 -0.43
C GLY A 162 -21.09 47.90 0.46
N SER A 163 -21.10 48.49 1.65
CA SER A 163 -19.97 48.40 2.61
C SER A 163 -19.78 46.99 3.15
N LYS A 164 -20.86 46.32 3.58
CA LYS A 164 -20.82 44.92 4.04
C LYS A 164 -20.36 43.96 2.93
N ARG A 165 -20.82 44.20 1.70
CA ARG A 165 -20.37 43.46 0.50
C ARG A 165 -18.85 43.55 0.32
N ILE A 166 -18.29 44.75 0.31
CA ILE A 166 -16.86 44.96 0.10
C ILE A 166 -16.06 44.29 1.23
N GLN A 167 -16.53 44.37 2.48
CA GLN A 167 -15.88 43.74 3.62
C GLN A 167 -15.84 42.21 3.49
N PHE A 168 -16.97 41.58 3.13
CA PHE A 168 -17.02 40.13 2.89
C PHE A 168 -16.12 39.72 1.72
N GLU A 169 -16.25 40.37 0.57
CA GLU A 169 -15.47 40.04 -0.65
C GLU A 169 -13.96 40.17 -0.43
N THR A 170 -13.52 41.23 0.24
CA THR A 170 -12.11 41.45 0.57
C THR A 170 -11.59 40.39 1.54
N SER A 171 -12.39 40.04 2.55
CA SER A 171 -12.03 39.06 3.57
C SER A 171 -11.99 37.63 3.00
N TYR A 172 -12.98 37.27 2.17
CA TYR A 172 -13.03 36.00 1.45
C TYR A 172 -11.84 35.85 0.49
N ALA A 173 -11.56 36.86 -0.35
CA ALA A 173 -10.42 36.80 -1.28
C ALA A 173 -9.07 36.63 -0.55
N LYS A 174 -8.90 37.31 0.59
CA LYS A 174 -7.70 37.16 1.44
C LYS A 174 -7.55 35.74 1.98
N LEU A 175 -8.64 35.12 2.45
CA LEU A 175 -8.61 33.77 3.01
C LEU A 175 -8.40 32.70 1.94
N VAL A 176 -9.06 32.82 0.80
CA VAL A 176 -8.90 31.88 -0.33
C VAL A 176 -7.47 31.91 -0.86
N ALA A 177 -6.88 33.10 -1.02
CA ALA A 177 -5.47 33.26 -1.39
C ALA A 177 -4.50 32.67 -0.35
N TRP A 178 -4.89 32.65 0.93
CA TRP A 178 -4.10 32.05 1.99
C TRP A 178 -4.23 30.51 2.04
N LEU A 179 -5.44 29.99 1.79
CA LEU A 179 -5.76 28.57 1.86
C LEU A 179 -5.18 27.79 0.68
N HIS A 180 -5.40 28.23 -0.57
CA HIS A 180 -5.02 27.46 -1.77
C HIS A 180 -3.57 26.93 -1.76
N PRO A 181 -2.54 27.76 -1.51
CA PRO A 181 -1.15 27.28 -1.50
C PRO A 181 -0.88 26.21 -0.44
N ARG A 182 -1.66 26.17 0.64
CA ARG A 182 -1.48 25.25 1.78
C ARG A 182 -2.23 23.93 1.60
N LEU A 183 -3.21 23.91 0.70
CA LEU A 183 -3.94 22.70 0.34
C LEU A 183 -3.15 21.82 -0.63
N GLU A 184 -2.19 22.39 -1.36
CA GLU A 184 -1.31 21.66 -2.27
C GLU A 184 -0.67 20.42 -1.59
N PRO A 185 -0.67 19.24 -2.23
CA PRO A 185 -0.15 18.01 -1.64
C PRO A 185 1.30 18.13 -1.15
N SER A 186 2.12 18.96 -1.80
CA SER A 186 3.52 19.20 -1.46
C SER A 186 3.75 20.13 -0.26
N TYR A 187 2.72 20.82 0.23
CA TYR A 187 2.86 21.75 1.34
C TYR A 187 2.72 21.04 2.70
N GLU A 188 3.80 21.07 3.49
CA GLU A 188 3.79 20.62 4.89
C GLU A 188 3.24 21.70 5.83
N ILE A 189 2.17 21.37 6.54
CA ILE A 189 1.55 22.30 7.50
C ILE A 189 2.44 22.45 8.73
N LYS A 190 2.82 23.70 9.02
CA LYS A 190 3.54 24.06 10.24
C LYS A 190 2.53 24.39 11.33
N VAL A 191 2.21 23.38 12.13
CA VAL A 191 1.17 23.41 13.18
C VAL A 191 1.34 24.58 14.15
N ASP A 192 2.57 25.03 14.42
CA ASP A 192 2.87 26.13 15.35
C ASP A 192 2.60 27.55 14.78
N GLU A 193 2.53 27.73 13.45
CA GLU A 193 2.32 29.05 12.81
C GLU A 193 0.85 29.29 12.39
N ASP A 194 0.06 28.24 12.16
CA ASP A 194 -1.23 28.31 11.47
C ASP A 194 -2.48 28.41 12.39
N ILE A 195 -2.31 28.54 13.72
CA ILE A 195 -3.41 28.71 14.70
C ILE A 195 -4.08 30.10 14.57
N SER A 196 -3.40 31.09 14.01
CA SER A 196 -3.85 32.50 13.98
C SER A 196 -4.98 32.82 12.98
N ILE A 197 -5.31 31.93 12.04
CA ILE A 197 -6.25 32.25 10.95
C ILE A 197 -7.71 31.88 11.30
N GLU A 198 -7.93 30.99 12.28
CA GLU A 198 -9.23 30.42 12.62
C GLU A 198 -10.25 31.49 13.06
N SER A 199 -9.78 32.49 13.81
CA SER A 199 -10.57 33.67 14.17
C SER A 199 -10.99 34.48 12.94
N GLU A 200 -10.09 34.64 11.97
CA GLU A 200 -10.35 35.40 10.75
C GLU A 200 -11.34 34.63 9.84
N VAL A 201 -11.23 33.30 9.76
CA VAL A 201 -12.17 32.42 9.05
C VAL A 201 -13.57 32.52 9.63
N ASN A 202 -13.70 32.40 10.95
CA ASN A 202 -15.00 32.54 11.64
C ASN A 202 -15.60 33.94 11.43
N LYS A 203 -14.77 34.97 11.46
CA LYS A 203 -15.19 36.35 11.18
C LYS A 203 -15.70 36.51 9.74
N THR A 204 -15.05 35.91 8.75
CA THR A 204 -15.53 35.92 7.35
C THR A 204 -16.84 35.17 7.17
N PHE A 205 -17.03 34.04 7.86
CA PHE A 205 -18.32 33.34 7.87
C PHE A 205 -19.44 34.20 8.46
N GLU A 206 -19.19 34.89 9.57
CA GLU A 206 -20.19 35.79 10.15
C GLU A 206 -20.47 37.01 9.27
N LEU A 207 -19.46 37.58 8.61
CA LEU A 207 -19.66 38.63 7.60
C LEU A 207 -20.53 38.14 6.43
N GLY A 208 -20.30 36.92 5.93
CA GLY A 208 -21.09 36.32 4.87
C GLY A 208 -22.54 36.04 5.28
N LYS A 209 -22.76 35.48 6.47
CA LYS A 209 -24.10 35.25 7.02
C LYS A 209 -24.85 36.56 7.27
N ASP A 210 -24.17 37.58 7.81
CA ASP A 210 -24.75 38.91 8.02
C ASP A 210 -25.10 39.60 6.69
N LEU A 211 -24.26 39.45 5.67
CA LEU A 211 -24.54 39.92 4.32
C LEU A 211 -25.77 39.23 3.72
N ILE A 212 -25.89 37.91 3.86
CA ILE A 212 -27.08 37.14 3.43
C ILE A 212 -28.35 37.63 4.13
N ARG A 213 -28.32 37.80 5.47
CA ARG A 213 -29.47 38.32 6.24
C ARG A 213 -29.87 39.72 5.76
N THR A 214 -28.87 40.56 5.48
CA THR A 214 -29.09 41.92 4.98
C THR A 214 -29.74 41.91 3.59
N ILE A 215 -29.22 41.09 2.66
CA ILE A 215 -29.76 40.95 1.29
C ILE A 215 -31.21 40.44 1.30
N ILE A 216 -31.53 39.43 2.13
CA ILE A 216 -32.89 38.88 2.23
C ILE A 216 -33.90 39.90 2.78
N SER A 217 -33.44 40.83 3.62
CA SER A 217 -34.29 41.89 4.18
C SER A 217 -34.56 43.07 3.23
N GLU A 218 -33.92 43.10 2.05
CA GLU A 218 -34.09 44.13 1.03
C GLU A 218 -34.96 43.61 -0.13
N ALA A 219 -35.94 44.40 -0.57
CA ALA A 219 -36.92 43.99 -1.59
C ALA A 219 -36.38 44.03 -3.04
N ASP A 220 -35.26 44.72 -3.30
CA ASP A 220 -34.75 45.04 -4.64
C ASP A 220 -33.30 44.53 -4.87
N PHE A 221 -32.96 43.32 -4.42
CA PHE A 221 -31.62 42.76 -4.59
C PHE A 221 -31.57 41.66 -5.67
N PRO A 222 -30.58 41.65 -6.59
CA PRO A 222 -30.46 40.62 -7.61
C PRO A 222 -30.35 39.20 -7.01
N PRO A 223 -31.23 38.25 -7.40
CA PRO A 223 -31.20 36.86 -6.90
C PRO A 223 -29.85 36.16 -7.14
N ASP A 224 -29.24 36.39 -8.31
CA ASP A 224 -27.97 35.78 -8.72
C ASP A 224 -26.81 36.13 -7.78
N TYR A 225 -26.86 37.32 -7.17
CA TYR A 225 -25.83 37.74 -6.23
C TYR A 225 -25.98 37.07 -4.86
N LEU A 226 -27.22 36.89 -4.39
CA LEU A 226 -27.48 36.14 -3.15
C LEU A 226 -26.96 34.70 -3.28
N GLU A 227 -27.15 34.09 -4.44
CA GLU A 227 -26.65 32.75 -4.75
C GLU A 227 -25.11 32.71 -4.80
N ASN A 228 -24.47 33.72 -5.40
CA ASN A 228 -23.01 33.85 -5.41
C ASN A 228 -22.42 33.96 -3.98
N VAL A 229 -23.01 34.77 -3.10
CA VAL A 229 -22.53 34.87 -1.70
C VAL A 229 -22.71 33.54 -0.96
N ARG A 230 -23.84 32.84 -1.17
CA ARG A 230 -24.07 31.50 -0.61
C ARG A 230 -23.05 30.48 -1.12
N PHE A 231 -22.72 30.53 -2.41
CA PHE A 231 -21.71 29.68 -3.02
C PHE A 231 -20.33 29.91 -2.39
N LYS A 232 -19.89 31.17 -2.30
CA LYS A 232 -18.59 31.54 -1.70
C LYS A 232 -18.46 31.09 -0.24
N ILE A 233 -19.53 31.17 0.55
CA ILE A 233 -19.53 30.66 1.92
C ILE A 233 -19.36 29.14 1.93
N LYS A 234 -20.13 28.40 1.12
CA LYS A 234 -20.00 26.94 1.01
C LYS A 234 -18.62 26.50 0.54
N GLU A 235 -18.06 27.21 -0.43
CA GLU A 235 -16.71 26.95 -0.93
C GLU A 235 -15.67 27.17 0.16
N LEU A 236 -15.75 28.28 0.90
CA LEU A 236 -14.85 28.56 2.03
C LEU A 236 -15.01 27.52 3.15
N GLU A 237 -16.24 27.05 3.44
CA GLU A 237 -16.50 25.94 4.37
C GLU A 237 -15.79 24.66 3.93
N ALA A 238 -15.85 24.32 2.64
CA ALA A 238 -15.19 23.15 2.08
C ALA A 238 -13.66 23.26 2.13
N LEU A 239 -13.09 24.39 1.71
CA LEU A 239 -11.65 24.63 1.71
C LEU A 239 -11.08 24.64 3.15
N TRP A 240 -11.78 25.29 4.09
CA TRP A 240 -11.40 25.30 5.49
C TRP A 240 -11.49 23.91 6.12
N GLY A 241 -12.57 23.16 5.86
CA GLY A 241 -12.73 21.79 6.36
C GLY A 241 -11.61 20.88 5.87
N TYR A 242 -11.22 21.00 4.61
CA TYR A 242 -10.08 20.24 4.06
C TYR A 242 -8.75 20.65 4.69
N PHE A 243 -8.50 21.95 4.87
CA PHE A 243 -7.31 22.44 5.58
C PHE A 243 -7.24 21.93 7.02
N ASP A 244 -8.35 21.97 7.76
CA ASP A 244 -8.40 21.55 9.16
C ASP A 244 -8.12 20.05 9.32
N ILE A 245 -8.68 19.22 8.43
CA ILE A 245 -8.36 17.79 8.37
C ILE A 245 -6.86 17.56 8.16
N LYS A 246 -6.25 18.27 7.20
CA LYS A 246 -4.81 18.16 6.91
C LYS A 246 -3.95 18.67 8.07
N ARG A 247 -4.39 19.73 8.77
CA ARG A 247 -3.74 20.31 9.96
C ARG A 247 -3.74 19.33 11.12
N GLN A 248 -4.90 18.73 11.43
CA GLN A 248 -5.05 17.74 12.48
C GLN A 248 -4.19 16.50 12.22
N TYR A 249 -4.20 15.99 10.98
CA TYR A 249 -3.33 14.88 10.58
C TYR A 249 -1.85 15.19 10.80
N SER A 250 -1.39 16.36 10.34
CA SER A 250 0.02 16.79 10.48
C SER A 250 0.43 16.95 11.95
N SER A 251 -0.47 17.46 12.80
CA SER A 251 -0.26 17.58 14.24
C SER A 251 -0.11 16.22 14.93
N LEU A 252 -1.04 15.29 14.69
CA LEU A 252 -0.97 13.93 15.23
C LEU A 252 0.28 13.19 14.76
N LYS A 253 0.63 13.30 13.47
CA LYS A 253 1.85 12.71 12.89
C LYS A 253 3.12 13.28 13.54
N SER A 254 3.17 14.59 13.75
CA SER A 254 4.29 15.26 14.42
C SER A 254 4.44 14.79 15.87
N ASN A 255 3.35 14.70 16.63
CA ASN A 255 3.37 14.22 18.01
C ASN A 255 3.84 12.77 18.12
N PHE A 256 3.34 11.89 17.23
CA PHE A 256 3.82 10.50 17.14
C PHE A 256 5.34 10.43 16.95
N TYR A 257 5.91 11.17 15.99
CA TYR A 257 7.35 11.12 15.73
C TYR A 257 8.18 11.76 16.85
N LYS A 258 7.66 12.78 17.55
CA LYS A 258 8.31 13.35 18.73
C LYS A 258 8.42 12.32 19.87
N GLU A 259 7.33 11.63 20.20
CA GLU A 259 7.37 10.56 21.23
C GLU A 259 8.26 9.39 20.78
N LEU A 260 8.16 8.97 19.52
CA LEU A 260 8.96 7.88 18.96
C LEU A 260 10.46 8.18 19.04
N ALA A 261 10.87 9.42 18.74
CA ALA A 261 12.26 9.84 18.84
C ALA A 261 12.77 9.82 20.30
N SER A 262 11.93 10.22 21.26
CA SER A 262 12.26 10.17 22.69
C SER A 262 12.50 8.73 23.14
N LEU A 263 11.58 7.82 22.78
CA LEU A 263 11.67 6.41 23.14
C LEU A 263 12.80 5.66 22.42
N LYS A 264 13.13 6.02 21.18
CA LYS A 264 14.31 5.47 20.48
C LYS A 264 15.61 5.79 21.23
N LYS A 265 15.79 7.04 21.69
CA LYS A 265 16.95 7.41 22.52
C LYS A 265 17.02 6.61 23.81
N PHE A 266 15.87 6.34 24.42
CA PHE A 266 15.79 5.51 25.62
C PHE A 266 16.19 4.05 25.35
N LEU A 267 15.68 3.44 24.26
CA LEU A 267 16.09 2.09 23.84
C LEU A 267 17.61 2.00 23.63
N ASP A 268 18.22 2.99 23.00
CA ASP A 268 19.68 3.01 22.79
C ASP A 268 20.45 3.02 24.13
N VAL A 269 19.93 3.73 25.14
CA VAL A 269 20.52 3.76 26.49
C VAL A 269 20.34 2.40 27.18
N SER A 270 19.15 1.80 27.10
CA SER A 270 18.86 0.48 27.66
C SER A 270 19.71 -0.62 27.02
N GLN A 271 19.89 -0.57 25.70
CA GLN A 271 20.74 -1.50 24.96
C GLN A 271 22.20 -1.42 25.44
N LYS A 272 22.74 -0.21 25.52
CA LYS A 272 24.11 -0.01 26.03
C LYS A 272 24.27 -0.51 27.45
N LEU A 273 23.27 -0.30 28.30
CA LEU A 273 23.26 -0.83 29.66
C LEU A 273 23.34 -2.37 29.63
N ILE A 274 22.51 -3.06 28.85
CA ILE A 274 22.54 -4.53 28.73
C ILE A 274 23.93 -5.02 28.30
N GLU A 275 24.53 -4.36 27.30
CA GLU A 275 25.83 -4.76 26.74
C GLU A 275 26.98 -4.57 27.74
N SER A 276 26.98 -3.48 28.53
CA SER A 276 28.07 -3.13 29.44
C SER A 276 27.87 -3.57 30.89
N CYS A 277 26.71 -4.10 31.26
CA CYS A 277 26.40 -4.39 32.66
C CYS A 277 27.04 -5.72 33.13
N GLU A 278 27.85 -5.63 34.18
CA GLU A 278 28.49 -6.77 34.85
C GLU A 278 27.81 -7.14 36.18
N ASP A 279 26.96 -6.26 36.72
CA ASP A 279 26.30 -6.41 38.01
C ASP A 279 24.79 -6.65 37.86
N ILE A 280 24.29 -7.70 38.52
CA ILE A 280 22.90 -8.12 38.42
C ILE A 280 21.92 -7.12 39.06
N GLU A 281 22.31 -6.42 40.14
CA GLU A 281 21.45 -5.41 40.77
C GLU A 281 21.32 -4.17 39.88
N CYS A 282 22.43 -3.74 39.26
CA CYS A 282 22.41 -2.69 38.25
C CYS A 282 21.50 -3.05 37.06
N LEU A 283 21.59 -4.27 36.53
CA LEU A 283 20.75 -4.73 35.42
C LEU A 283 19.26 -4.75 35.80
N ARG A 284 18.91 -5.22 37.00
CA ARG A 284 17.53 -5.24 37.50
C ARG A 284 16.96 -3.84 37.66
N THR A 285 17.74 -2.92 38.22
CA THR A 285 17.35 -1.50 38.32
C THR A 285 17.10 -0.90 36.93
N GLY A 286 17.94 -1.26 35.96
CA GLY A 286 17.76 -0.91 34.55
C GLY A 286 16.47 -1.47 33.94
N LYS A 287 16.17 -2.74 34.19
CA LYS A 287 14.94 -3.41 33.73
C LYS A 287 13.70 -2.76 34.35
N GLU A 288 13.72 -2.41 35.63
CA GLU A 288 12.62 -1.68 36.27
C GLU A 288 12.40 -0.29 35.65
N ALA A 289 13.48 0.44 35.35
CA ALA A 289 13.40 1.73 34.65
C ALA A 289 12.83 1.57 33.22
N PHE A 290 13.19 0.49 32.53
CA PHE A 290 12.65 0.14 31.21
C PHE A 290 11.14 -0.15 31.24
N ILE A 291 10.69 -0.96 32.20
CA ILE A 291 9.27 -1.32 32.35
C ILE A 291 8.39 -0.09 32.64
N LYS A 292 8.92 0.92 33.37
CA LYS A 292 8.21 2.19 33.61
C LYS A 292 7.89 2.97 32.32
N HIS A 293 8.54 2.68 31.20
CA HIS A 293 8.25 3.29 29.89
C HIS A 293 7.29 2.44 29.04
N SER A 294 6.68 1.38 29.59
CA SER A 294 5.59 0.65 28.92
C SER A 294 4.34 1.52 28.68
N GLU A 295 4.03 2.43 29.62
CA GLU A 295 2.91 3.36 29.46
C GLU A 295 3.10 4.34 28.29
N THR A 296 4.34 4.78 28.05
CA THR A 296 4.67 5.65 26.90
C THR A 296 4.69 4.87 25.58
N LEU A 297 5.05 3.59 25.59
CA LEU A 297 4.86 2.69 24.44
C LEU A 297 3.37 2.56 24.07
N ASP A 298 2.48 2.42 25.06
CA ASP A 298 1.04 2.36 24.82
C ASP A 298 0.46 3.70 24.35
N SER A 299 1.01 4.84 24.81
CA SER A 299 0.72 6.18 24.28
C SER A 299 1.02 6.25 22.78
N ILE A 300 2.21 5.82 22.35
CA ILE A 300 2.60 5.79 20.93
C ILE A 300 1.69 4.89 20.10
N LYS A 301 1.30 3.71 20.61
CA LYS A 301 0.36 2.82 19.92
C LYS A 301 -1.00 3.49 19.72
N ARG A 302 -1.46 4.25 20.72
CA ARG A 302 -2.70 5.04 20.65
C ARG A 302 -2.57 6.16 19.61
N LEU A 303 -1.50 6.94 19.64
CA LEU A 303 -1.24 8.00 18.67
C LEU A 303 -1.18 7.46 17.23
N SER A 304 -0.54 6.32 17.00
CA SER A 304 -0.51 5.68 15.68
C SER A 304 -1.92 5.30 15.19
N LYS A 305 -2.77 4.79 16.09
CA LYS A 305 -4.17 4.48 15.78
C LYS A 305 -4.97 5.74 15.46
N GLU A 306 -4.77 6.82 16.22
CA GLU A 306 -5.41 8.11 15.98
C GLU A 306 -4.98 8.73 14.63
N VAL A 307 -3.69 8.67 14.29
CA VAL A 307 -3.17 9.08 12.98
C VAL A 307 -3.81 8.27 11.86
N ALA A 308 -3.95 6.96 12.02
CA ALA A 308 -4.53 6.08 11.01
C ALA A 308 -6.05 6.26 10.82
N LEU A 309 -6.76 6.74 11.85
CA LEU A 309 -8.20 7.01 11.81
C LEU A 309 -8.51 8.46 11.39
N CYS A 310 -7.51 9.34 11.36
CA CYS A 310 -7.67 10.71 10.92
C CYS A 310 -8.05 10.73 9.42
N PRO A 311 -9.10 11.47 8.99
CA PRO A 311 -9.51 11.54 7.59
C PRO A 311 -8.39 12.00 6.63
N GLY A 312 -7.41 12.76 7.15
CA GLY A 312 -6.24 13.20 6.39
C GLY A 312 -5.28 12.06 5.99
N ALA A 313 -5.37 10.89 6.63
CA ALA A 313 -4.53 9.73 6.30
C ALA A 313 -4.78 9.19 4.88
N LEU A 314 -5.99 9.38 4.32
CA LEU A 314 -6.31 9.02 2.94
C LEU A 314 -5.55 9.85 1.91
N GLN A 315 -5.04 11.01 2.31
CA GLN A 315 -4.32 11.94 1.45
C GLN A 315 -2.79 11.69 1.47
N ASP A 316 -2.30 10.85 2.38
CA ASP A 316 -0.90 10.40 2.48
C ASP A 316 -0.84 8.86 2.50
N PRO A 317 -1.09 8.20 1.35
CA PRO A 317 -1.01 6.74 1.23
C PRO A 317 0.42 6.21 1.44
N SER A 318 1.43 7.08 1.38
CA SER A 318 2.85 6.79 1.65
C SER A 318 3.24 6.84 3.14
N SER A 319 2.29 7.07 4.05
CA SER A 319 2.59 7.22 5.48
C SER A 319 3.27 5.97 6.08
N SER A 320 4.50 6.13 6.54
CA SER A 320 5.30 5.08 7.17
C SER A 320 4.96 4.83 8.65
N VAL A 321 4.03 5.60 9.24
CA VAL A 321 3.77 5.63 10.70
C VAL A 321 3.54 4.23 11.30
N LYS A 322 2.76 3.37 10.63
CA LYS A 322 2.53 1.99 11.10
C LYS A 322 3.77 1.12 10.98
N SER A 323 4.49 1.21 9.85
CA SER A 323 5.73 0.45 9.63
C SER A 323 6.79 0.84 10.65
N ASP A 324 6.94 2.14 10.91
CA ASP A 324 7.90 2.67 11.88
C ASP A 324 7.53 2.27 13.32
N LEU A 325 6.23 2.19 13.64
CA LEU A 325 5.76 1.65 14.91
C LEU A 325 6.11 0.17 15.06
N TYR A 326 5.82 -0.67 14.05
CA TYR A 326 6.12 -2.10 14.12
C TYR A 326 7.61 -2.35 14.28
N SER A 327 8.45 -1.67 13.48
CA SER A 327 9.90 -1.77 13.62
C SER A 327 10.39 -1.32 15.01
N PHE A 328 9.73 -0.32 15.61
CA PHE A 328 10.03 0.10 16.97
C PHE A 328 9.62 -0.95 18.02
N CYS A 329 8.42 -1.55 17.88
CA CYS A 329 7.96 -2.62 18.76
C CYS A 329 8.87 -3.85 18.69
N ASP A 330 9.31 -4.25 17.50
CA ASP A 330 10.25 -5.37 17.33
C ASP A 330 11.57 -5.11 18.08
N LYS A 331 12.10 -3.87 17.99
CA LYS A 331 13.29 -3.47 18.75
C LYS A 331 13.04 -3.44 20.25
N TRP A 332 11.86 -2.99 20.69
CA TRP A 332 11.48 -3.00 22.09
C TRP A 332 11.48 -4.42 22.67
N GLU A 333 10.83 -5.37 21.98
CA GLU A 333 10.79 -6.78 22.37
C GLU A 333 12.18 -7.42 22.40
N LEU A 334 13.06 -7.05 21.46
CA LEU A 334 14.45 -7.51 21.44
C LEU A 334 15.23 -7.02 22.68
N ILE A 335 15.07 -5.76 23.07
CA ILE A 335 15.71 -5.20 24.27
C ILE A 335 15.13 -5.82 25.54
N GLU A 336 13.81 -6.02 25.61
CA GLU A 336 13.14 -6.70 26.73
C GLU A 336 13.68 -8.12 26.92
N SER A 337 13.77 -8.89 25.83
CA SER A 337 14.37 -10.24 25.82
C SER A 337 15.87 -10.19 26.15
N GLY A 338 16.57 -9.13 25.73
CA GLY A 338 17.98 -8.90 26.03
C GLY A 338 18.25 -8.74 27.53
N PHE A 339 17.39 -8.05 28.26
CA PHE A 339 17.47 -7.96 29.73
C PHE A 339 17.38 -9.34 30.38
N GLU A 340 16.47 -10.21 29.92
CA GLU A 340 16.29 -11.56 30.47
C GLU A 340 17.48 -12.46 30.17
N ALA A 341 17.96 -12.43 28.92
CA ALA A 341 19.14 -13.18 28.51
C ALA A 341 20.38 -12.77 29.33
N LYS A 342 20.59 -11.46 29.51
CA LYS A 342 21.72 -10.93 30.28
C LYS A 342 21.61 -11.26 31.77
N GLU A 343 20.41 -11.23 32.34
CA GLU A 343 20.20 -11.64 33.73
C GLU A 343 20.56 -13.12 33.94
N ILE A 344 20.15 -14.00 33.03
CA ILE A 344 20.51 -15.43 33.07
C ILE A 344 22.03 -15.61 32.94
N GLU A 345 22.69 -14.87 32.05
CA GLU A 345 24.14 -14.88 31.88
C GLU A 345 24.87 -14.51 33.18
N LEU A 346 24.47 -13.40 33.81
CA LEU A 346 25.07 -12.92 35.07
C LEU A 346 24.82 -13.90 36.23
N ILE A 347 23.61 -14.49 36.33
CA ILE A 347 23.32 -15.53 37.33
C ILE A 347 24.24 -16.74 37.15
N LYS A 348 24.43 -17.21 35.91
CA LYS A 348 25.32 -18.34 35.60
C LYS A 348 26.77 -18.00 35.95
N ARG A 349 27.24 -16.79 35.62
CA ARG A 349 28.58 -16.30 35.95
C ARG A 349 28.81 -16.23 37.45
N ASN A 350 27.87 -15.67 38.22
CA ASN A 350 27.98 -15.57 39.68
C ASN A 350 28.00 -16.96 40.33
N LYS A 351 27.15 -17.89 39.90
CA LYS A 351 27.20 -19.29 40.36
C LYS A 351 28.52 -19.98 40.02
N LEU A 352 29.11 -19.69 38.85
CA LEU A 352 30.42 -20.23 38.47
C LEU A 352 31.53 -19.65 39.35
N LEU A 353 31.52 -18.34 39.61
CA LEU A 353 32.46 -17.66 40.51
C LEU A 353 32.33 -18.20 41.94
N GLU A 354 31.12 -18.40 42.46
CA GLU A 354 30.92 -19.05 43.76
C GLU A 354 31.47 -20.47 43.80
N ARG A 355 31.30 -21.26 42.73
CA ARG A 355 31.91 -22.59 42.61
C ARG A 355 33.42 -22.52 42.56
N GLN A 356 33.99 -21.54 41.86
CA GLN A 356 35.44 -21.33 41.80
C GLN A 356 36.00 -20.86 43.14
N LEU A 357 35.30 -20.00 43.87
CA LEU A 357 35.66 -19.56 45.23
C LEU A 357 35.57 -20.73 46.23
N LYS A 358 34.52 -21.54 46.15
CA LYS A 358 34.40 -22.79 46.92
C LYS A 358 35.51 -23.78 46.57
N LYS A 359 35.90 -23.87 45.28
CA LYS A 359 37.03 -24.68 44.84
C LYS A 359 38.37 -24.10 45.30
N SER A 360 38.59 -22.78 45.29
CA SER A 360 39.82 -22.16 45.78
C SER A 360 39.96 -22.37 47.28
N HIS A 361 38.88 -22.21 48.05
CA HIS A 361 38.82 -22.57 49.46
C HIS A 361 38.99 -24.08 49.71
N ALA A 362 38.49 -24.94 48.81
CA ALA A 362 38.70 -26.38 48.89
C ALA A 362 40.12 -26.80 48.48
N THR A 363 40.80 -26.09 47.57
CA THR A 363 42.20 -26.33 47.20
C THR A 363 43.19 -25.76 48.23
N GLU A 364 42.82 -24.70 48.94
CA GLU A 364 43.55 -24.23 50.13
C GLU A 364 43.45 -25.25 51.27
N ASN A 365 42.36 -26.06 51.30
CA ASN A 365 42.16 -27.19 52.21
C ASN A 365 42.56 -28.57 51.63
N ARG A 366 43.10 -28.66 50.41
CA ARG A 366 43.54 -29.91 49.77
C ARG A 366 44.96 -29.80 49.21
N LEU A 367 45.90 -29.37 50.06
CA LEU A 367 47.25 -29.95 50.06
C LEU A 367 47.17 -31.28 50.80
N GLY A 368 46.69 -32.33 50.14
CA GLY A 368 46.67 -33.67 50.72
C GLY A 368 45.74 -34.61 49.99
N GLY A 369 46.33 -35.60 49.32
CA GLY A 369 45.64 -36.83 48.93
C GLY A 369 45.37 -36.96 47.44
N GLY A 370 46.35 -37.47 46.71
CA GLY A 370 46.18 -37.99 45.36
C GLY A 370 45.40 -39.31 45.38
N SER A 371 44.60 -39.51 44.33
CA SER A 371 43.86 -40.73 44.06
C SER A 371 44.74 -41.70 43.27
N GLY A 372 44.90 -42.92 43.78
CA GLY A 372 45.50 -44.05 43.09
C GLY A 372 44.49 -45.19 43.07
N ALA A 373 44.11 -45.62 41.87
CA ALA A 373 43.26 -46.78 41.64
C ALA A 373 43.88 -48.03 42.26
N ILE A 374 43.08 -48.84 42.97
CA ILE A 374 43.50 -50.17 43.41
C ILE A 374 42.40 -51.19 43.10
N SER A 375 42.85 -52.23 42.42
CA SER A 375 42.15 -53.44 42.05
C SER A 375 41.69 -54.25 43.26
N SER A 376 40.54 -54.88 43.07
CA SER A 376 40.09 -56.14 43.69
C SER A 376 41.15 -56.94 44.45
N HIS A 377 41.03 -57.01 45.78
CA HIS A 377 41.41 -58.19 46.55
C HIS A 377 40.50 -58.33 47.78
N THR A 378 39.74 -59.41 47.78
CA THR A 378 39.04 -59.96 48.95
C THR A 378 40.05 -60.24 50.06
N ASN A 379 39.87 -59.67 51.24
CA ASN A 379 40.66 -60.05 52.42
C ASN A 379 39.71 -60.37 53.58
N GLY A 380 39.79 -61.63 54.03
CA GLY A 380 39.07 -62.12 55.19
C GLY A 380 39.66 -61.59 56.49
N ASN A 381 38.77 -61.17 57.38
CA ASN A 381 38.81 -61.32 58.83
C ASN A 381 40.21 -61.38 59.47
N MET A 382 40.87 -60.23 59.62
CA MET A 382 42.05 -60.06 60.46
C MET A 382 41.68 -59.27 61.72
N LYS A 383 41.21 -59.97 62.76
CA LYS A 383 41.20 -59.40 64.12
C LYS A 383 42.64 -59.42 64.65
N THR A 384 43.31 -58.27 64.64
CA THR A 384 44.63 -58.10 65.24
C THR A 384 44.52 -57.58 66.67
N ASP A 385 45.26 -58.20 67.60
CA ASP A 385 45.39 -57.72 68.97
C ASP A 385 46.48 -56.65 69.03
N LEU A 386 46.10 -55.39 69.25
CA LEU A 386 47.00 -54.23 69.36
C LEU A 386 47.89 -54.24 70.62
N GLY A 387 47.87 -55.32 71.42
CA GLY A 387 48.73 -55.49 72.60
C GLY A 387 48.17 -54.79 73.83
N PHE A 388 46.84 -54.66 73.90
CA PHE A 388 46.11 -54.00 75.00
C PHE A 388 45.61 -54.99 76.06
N GLU A 389 46.15 -56.20 76.12
CA GLU A 389 45.76 -57.29 77.04
C GLU A 389 45.68 -56.87 78.53
N THR A 390 46.36 -55.77 78.91
CA THR A 390 46.39 -55.22 80.27
C THR A 390 45.47 -54.02 80.51
N ASP A 391 44.76 -53.49 79.49
CA ASP A 391 43.87 -52.32 79.60
C ASP A 391 42.43 -52.65 79.13
N PRO A 392 41.50 -52.92 80.07
CA PRO A 392 40.13 -53.34 79.75
C PRO A 392 39.36 -52.31 78.90
N ASN A 393 39.59 -51.01 79.13
CA ASN A 393 38.85 -49.94 78.46
C ASN A 393 39.24 -49.84 76.97
N LYS A 394 40.51 -50.10 76.65
CA LYS A 394 40.99 -50.14 75.25
C LYS A 394 40.54 -51.40 74.53
N MET A 395 40.48 -52.53 75.23
CA MET A 395 39.95 -53.77 74.68
C MET A 395 38.45 -53.69 74.39
N ASP A 396 37.67 -53.01 75.23
CA ASP A 396 36.25 -52.77 74.98
C ASP A 396 36.04 -51.87 73.75
N LYS A 397 36.82 -50.78 73.62
CA LYS A 397 36.80 -49.92 72.42
C LYS A 397 37.20 -50.66 71.14
N LEU A 398 38.22 -51.51 71.20
CA LEU A 398 38.65 -52.35 70.08
C LEU A 398 37.54 -53.34 69.67
N ARG A 399 36.85 -53.93 70.65
CA ARG A 399 35.71 -54.82 70.41
C ARG A 399 34.53 -54.09 69.78
N THR A 400 34.25 -52.87 70.21
CA THR A 400 33.22 -52.00 69.61
C THR A 400 33.53 -51.70 68.15
N ILE A 401 34.77 -51.32 67.81
CA ILE A 401 35.15 -51.07 66.40
C ILE A 401 34.97 -52.32 65.55
N TYR A 402 35.41 -53.50 66.02
CA TYR A 402 35.21 -54.73 65.25
C TYR A 402 33.73 -55.08 65.04
N SER A 403 32.88 -54.84 66.04
CA SER A 403 31.43 -55.01 65.92
C SER A 403 30.83 -54.05 64.88
N ASP A 404 31.21 -52.77 64.95
CA ASP A 404 30.72 -51.75 64.03
C ASP A 404 31.21 -52.01 62.59
N VAL A 405 32.44 -52.52 62.40
CA VAL A 405 32.96 -52.93 61.09
C VAL A 405 32.20 -54.15 60.54
N GLU A 406 31.90 -55.16 61.37
CA GLU A 406 31.12 -56.33 60.94
C GLU A 406 29.70 -55.93 60.48
N GLU A 407 29.04 -55.02 61.21
CA GLU A 407 27.75 -54.45 60.81
C GLU A 407 27.85 -53.67 59.49
N LEU A 408 28.89 -52.84 59.34
CA LEU A 408 29.13 -52.05 58.13
C LEU A 408 29.41 -52.95 56.91
N GLU A 409 30.22 -53.99 57.07
CA GLU A 409 30.51 -54.96 56.02
C GLU A 409 29.27 -55.76 55.59
N ALA A 410 28.43 -56.17 56.55
CA ALA A 410 27.17 -56.85 56.24
C ALA A 410 26.24 -55.96 55.41
N TRP A 411 26.12 -54.68 55.76
CA TRP A 411 25.35 -53.71 54.99
C TRP A 411 25.98 -53.47 53.60
N MET A 412 27.29 -53.22 53.51
CA MET A 412 27.99 -52.99 52.24
C MET A 412 27.81 -54.14 51.26
N ASN A 413 27.92 -55.40 51.72
CA ASN A 413 27.67 -56.59 50.91
C ASN A 413 26.23 -56.63 50.35
N GLN A 414 25.25 -56.29 51.18
CA GLN A 414 23.84 -56.28 50.80
C GLN A 414 23.53 -55.15 49.80
N THR A 415 24.12 -53.98 49.99
CA THR A 415 23.99 -52.83 49.10
C THR A 415 24.64 -53.10 47.74
N GLU A 416 25.85 -53.65 47.69
CA GLU A 416 26.51 -54.05 46.42
C GLU A 416 25.68 -55.08 45.63
N LYS A 417 25.11 -56.07 46.32
CA LYS A 417 24.20 -57.05 45.71
C LYS A 417 22.94 -56.41 45.14
N SER A 418 22.40 -55.40 45.85
CA SER A 418 21.21 -54.68 45.40
C SER A 418 21.53 -53.76 44.22
N LEU A 419 22.68 -53.08 44.24
CA LEU A 419 23.17 -52.23 43.17
C LEU A 419 23.56 -53.00 41.90
N SER A 420 23.99 -54.26 42.02
CA SER A 420 24.31 -55.10 40.87
C SER A 420 23.09 -55.64 40.14
N SER A 421 21.88 -55.51 40.71
CA SER A 421 20.63 -55.81 40.01
C SER A 421 20.27 -54.70 39.01
N ASN A 422 19.73 -55.07 37.84
CA ASN A 422 19.25 -54.11 36.86
C ASN A 422 17.96 -53.44 37.37
N LEU A 423 18.09 -52.21 37.86
CA LEU A 423 16.97 -51.37 38.31
C LEU A 423 16.27 -50.63 37.14
N ASP A 424 16.41 -51.14 35.92
CA ASP A 424 16.27 -50.35 34.69
C ASP A 424 14.84 -50.21 34.14
N ASP A 425 13.80 -50.70 34.84
CA ASP A 425 12.44 -50.82 34.28
C ASP A 425 11.39 -49.86 34.86
N GLY A 426 11.80 -48.74 35.47
CA GLY A 426 10.84 -47.76 36.02
C GLY A 426 9.89 -48.33 37.10
N SER A 427 10.20 -49.52 37.62
CA SER A 427 9.35 -50.23 38.58
C SER A 427 9.35 -49.54 39.95
N ASP A 428 8.23 -49.65 40.65
CA ASP A 428 8.06 -49.14 42.03
C ASP A 428 9.13 -49.71 43.00
N HIS A 429 9.75 -50.83 42.63
CA HIS A 429 10.87 -51.42 43.36
C HIS A 429 12.10 -50.50 43.42
N GLY A 430 12.56 -49.96 42.29
CA GLY A 430 13.72 -49.05 42.26
C GLY A 430 13.44 -47.72 42.98
N ASN A 431 12.21 -47.24 42.87
CA ASN A 431 11.73 -46.01 43.49
C ASN A 431 11.67 -46.08 45.03
N ARG A 432 11.49 -47.27 45.61
CA ARG A 432 11.48 -47.48 47.08
C ARG A 432 12.84 -47.92 47.62
N LEU A 433 13.58 -48.72 46.84
CA LEU A 433 14.85 -49.32 47.27
C LEU A 433 15.97 -48.28 47.37
N LEU A 434 16.16 -47.43 46.35
CA LEU A 434 17.28 -46.48 46.30
C LEU A 434 17.22 -45.39 47.39
N PRO A 435 16.05 -44.76 47.67
CA PRO A 435 15.96 -43.81 48.78
C PRO A 435 16.24 -44.44 50.15
N GLY A 436 15.74 -45.66 50.39
CA GLY A 436 15.99 -46.38 51.65
C GLY A 436 17.48 -46.67 51.86
N LEU A 437 18.19 -47.08 50.81
CA LEU A 437 19.64 -47.30 50.89
C LEU A 437 20.44 -46.00 51.12
N ILE A 438 19.96 -44.85 50.61
CA ILE A 438 20.57 -43.53 50.88
C ILE A 438 20.32 -43.09 52.32
N GLU A 439 19.14 -43.36 52.88
CA GLU A 439 18.84 -43.09 54.29
C GLU A 439 19.73 -43.93 55.21
N ASP A 440 19.87 -45.23 54.91
CA ASP A 440 20.78 -46.13 55.61
C ASP A 440 22.24 -45.64 55.53
N LEU A 441 22.69 -45.22 54.35
CA LEU A 441 24.02 -44.67 54.13
C LEU A 441 24.27 -43.46 55.04
N THR A 442 23.30 -42.56 55.14
CA THR A 442 23.38 -41.34 55.96
C THR A 442 23.40 -41.66 57.45
N ALA A 443 22.65 -42.69 57.88
CA ALA A 443 22.63 -43.15 59.27
C ALA A 443 23.95 -43.81 59.69
N LEU A 444 24.56 -44.58 58.79
CA LEU A 444 25.80 -45.31 59.01
C LEU A 444 27.07 -44.44 58.90
N GLU A 445 26.99 -43.29 58.23
CA GLU A 445 28.10 -42.32 58.12
C GLU A 445 28.64 -41.88 59.50
N LYS A 446 27.74 -41.65 60.46
CA LYS A 446 28.13 -41.31 61.85
C LYS A 446 28.84 -42.46 62.56
N LYS A 447 28.49 -43.72 62.27
CA LYS A 447 29.18 -44.89 62.83
C LYS A 447 30.59 -45.01 62.26
N LEU A 448 30.75 -44.77 60.95
CA LEU A 448 32.06 -44.75 60.29
C LEU A 448 32.99 -43.66 60.84
N ASP A 449 32.47 -42.45 61.09
CA ASP A 449 33.23 -41.36 61.70
C ASP A 449 33.70 -41.70 63.12
N ASN A 450 32.82 -42.29 63.92
CA ASN A 450 33.14 -42.76 65.27
C ASN A 450 34.21 -43.87 65.24
N MET A 451 34.08 -44.83 64.32
CA MET A 451 35.07 -45.90 64.11
C MET A 451 36.44 -45.34 63.71
N ASN A 452 36.49 -44.39 62.78
CA ASN A 452 37.74 -43.77 62.33
C ASN A 452 38.41 -42.94 63.43
N SER A 453 37.62 -42.18 64.20
CA SER A 453 38.10 -41.41 65.35
C SER A 453 38.64 -42.33 66.45
N MET A 454 37.87 -43.34 66.84
CA MET A 454 38.26 -44.33 67.85
C MET A 454 39.47 -45.16 67.39
N GLY A 455 39.50 -45.54 66.11
CA GLY A 455 40.59 -46.27 65.49
C GLY A 455 41.89 -45.46 65.49
N SER A 456 41.82 -44.17 65.14
CA SER A 456 42.97 -43.26 65.20
C SER A 456 43.53 -43.14 66.62
N MET A 457 42.68 -43.03 67.64
CA MET A 457 43.11 -43.01 69.04
C MET A 457 43.83 -44.30 69.44
N LEU A 458 43.27 -45.46 69.09
CA LEU A 458 43.87 -46.77 69.41
C LEU A 458 45.18 -47.01 68.67
N MET A 459 45.33 -46.50 67.45
CA MET A 459 46.60 -46.59 66.69
C MET A 459 47.70 -45.72 67.32
N THR A 460 47.39 -44.50 67.78
CA THR A 460 48.37 -43.63 68.45
C THR A 460 48.88 -44.17 69.79
N GLU A 461 48.10 -45.06 70.42
CA GLU A 461 48.40 -45.63 71.73
C GLU A 461 48.91 -47.08 71.66
N ALA A 462 49.04 -47.64 70.45
CA ALA A 462 49.46 -49.02 70.23
C ALA A 462 50.94 -49.23 70.60
N ARG A 463 51.23 -50.36 71.26
CA ARG A 463 52.61 -50.74 71.65
C ARG A 463 53.41 -51.38 70.51
N ASP A 464 52.69 -51.96 69.54
CA ASP A 464 53.26 -52.68 68.40
C ASP A 464 52.89 -51.98 67.10
N GLU A 465 53.89 -51.30 66.54
CA GLU A 465 53.77 -50.50 65.32
C GLU A 465 53.41 -51.36 64.09
N SER A 466 53.82 -52.63 64.07
CA SER A 466 53.50 -53.55 62.98
C SER A 466 52.02 -53.94 62.99
N LYS A 467 51.44 -54.17 64.18
CA LYS A 467 50.02 -54.49 64.34
C LYS A 467 49.12 -53.27 64.17
N ALA A 468 49.58 -52.10 64.61
CA ALA A 468 48.91 -50.83 64.34
C ALA A 468 48.76 -50.59 62.84
N LYS A 469 49.80 -50.90 62.05
CA LYS A 469 49.79 -50.73 60.59
C LYS A 469 48.87 -51.71 59.86
N ILE A 470 48.72 -52.93 60.38
CA ILE A 470 47.74 -53.91 59.85
C ILE A 470 46.32 -53.42 60.11
N PHE A 471 46.05 -52.93 61.33
CA PHE A 471 44.74 -52.35 61.70
C PHE A 471 44.43 -51.06 60.92
N GLU A 472 45.44 -50.23 60.67
CA GLU A 472 45.34 -49.03 59.82
C GLU A 472 44.92 -49.40 58.40
N ASN A 473 45.60 -50.37 57.79
CA ASN A 473 45.26 -50.87 56.45
C ASN A 473 43.86 -51.49 56.40
N TYR A 474 43.44 -52.16 57.49
CA TYR A 474 42.10 -52.73 57.60
C TYR A 474 41.02 -51.64 57.59
N LEU A 475 41.11 -50.65 58.50
CA LEU A 475 40.18 -49.52 58.53
C LEU A 475 40.20 -48.71 57.24
N LYS A 476 41.37 -48.52 56.64
CA LYS A 476 41.54 -47.82 55.36
C LYS A 476 40.82 -48.56 54.23
N ASN A 477 40.98 -49.88 54.12
CA ASN A 477 40.30 -50.69 53.10
C ASN A 477 38.77 -50.65 53.29
N THR A 478 38.29 -50.79 54.53
CA THR A 478 36.86 -50.64 54.85
C THR A 478 36.34 -49.26 54.44
N HIS A 479 37.11 -48.19 54.70
CA HIS A 479 36.75 -46.82 54.31
C HIS A 479 36.75 -46.62 52.79
N GLU A 480 37.75 -47.13 52.06
CA GLU A 480 37.83 -47.06 50.60
C GLU A 480 36.68 -47.81 49.92
N ARG A 481 36.29 -48.97 50.47
CA ARG A 481 35.13 -49.71 49.98
C ARG A 481 33.82 -48.98 50.27
N TRP A 482 33.67 -48.41 51.47
CA TRP A 482 32.53 -47.57 51.82
C TRP A 482 32.39 -46.39 50.87
N THR A 483 33.47 -45.64 50.60
CA THR A 483 33.42 -44.47 49.71
C THR A 483 33.06 -44.88 48.28
N SER A 484 33.59 -46.00 47.77
CA SER A 484 33.25 -46.51 46.44
C SER A 484 31.76 -46.90 46.32
N ILE A 485 31.20 -47.61 47.31
CA ILE A 485 29.78 -47.97 47.33
C ILE A 485 28.91 -46.72 47.47
N ALA A 486 29.32 -45.78 48.32
CA ALA A 486 28.61 -44.53 48.54
C ALA A 486 28.54 -43.67 47.27
N GLU A 487 29.64 -43.56 46.52
CA GLU A 487 29.68 -42.89 45.22
C GLU A 487 28.78 -43.60 44.20
N ASN A 488 28.92 -44.92 44.03
CA ASN A 488 28.11 -45.71 43.10
C ASN A 488 26.59 -45.62 43.41
N LEU A 489 26.21 -45.68 44.69
CA LEU A 489 24.82 -45.55 45.12
C LEU A 489 24.26 -44.15 44.80
N LYS A 490 25.03 -43.09 45.08
CA LYS A 490 24.64 -41.70 44.77
C LYS A 490 24.54 -41.47 43.27
N ASP A 491 25.47 -42.00 42.48
CA ASP A 491 25.48 -41.89 41.01
C ASP A 491 24.29 -42.64 40.40
N LYS A 492 24.01 -43.87 40.85
CA LYS A 492 22.84 -44.63 40.39
C LYS A 492 21.52 -43.99 40.81
N HIS A 493 21.42 -43.50 42.04
CA HIS A 493 20.22 -42.80 42.51
C HIS A 493 19.95 -41.53 41.70
N SER A 494 20.99 -40.70 41.46
CA SER A 494 20.85 -39.48 40.65
C SER A 494 20.53 -39.79 39.18
N SER A 495 21.16 -40.80 38.57
CA SER A 495 20.83 -41.25 37.23
C SER A 495 19.40 -41.78 37.13
N TYR A 496 18.92 -42.52 38.13
CA TYR A 496 17.56 -43.04 38.18
C TYR A 496 16.53 -41.92 38.31
N LEU A 497 16.75 -40.97 39.24
CA LEU A 497 15.91 -39.78 39.37
C LEU A 497 15.84 -38.97 38.09
N HIS A 498 16.97 -38.79 37.40
CA HIS A 498 17.01 -38.08 36.12
C HIS A 498 16.20 -38.82 35.03
N LYS A 499 16.31 -40.14 34.91
CA LYS A 499 15.50 -40.95 33.97
C LYS A 499 14.00 -40.85 34.29
N MET A 500 13.64 -40.97 35.58
CA MET A 500 12.24 -40.88 36.03
C MET A 500 11.66 -39.49 35.77
N GLU A 501 12.40 -38.43 36.09
CA GLU A 501 11.98 -37.05 35.86
C GLU A 501 11.83 -36.76 34.35
N LYS A 502 12.75 -37.25 33.51
CA LYS A 502 12.61 -37.16 32.05
C LYS A 502 11.35 -37.89 31.57
N SER A 503 11.06 -39.09 32.08
CA SER A 503 9.85 -39.85 31.75
C SER A 503 8.56 -39.13 32.20
N ARG A 504 8.58 -38.51 33.38
CA ARG A 504 7.46 -37.71 33.90
C ARG A 504 7.19 -36.51 33.00
N GLN A 505 8.23 -35.77 32.63
CA GLN A 505 8.13 -34.62 31.73
C GLN A 505 7.59 -35.03 30.35
N MET A 506 8.04 -36.15 29.79
CA MET A 506 7.54 -36.67 28.52
C MET A 506 6.05 -37.01 28.57
N GLU A 507 5.56 -37.63 29.65
CA GLU A 507 4.13 -37.95 29.80
C GLU A 507 3.28 -36.69 30.03
N GLU A 508 3.81 -35.68 30.73
CA GLU A 508 3.13 -34.37 30.88
C GLU A 508 2.98 -33.65 29.54
N SER A 509 4.06 -33.58 28.75
CA SER A 509 4.01 -33.01 27.39
C SER A 509 3.10 -33.81 26.46
N ARG A 510 3.05 -35.14 26.58
CA ARG A 510 2.10 -35.99 25.85
C ARG A 510 0.65 -35.64 26.21
N GLY A 511 0.36 -35.52 27.50
CA GLY A 511 -0.97 -35.11 27.99
C GLY A 511 -1.38 -33.74 27.46
N GLU A 512 -0.42 -32.80 27.40
CA GLU A 512 -0.63 -31.47 26.83
C GLU A 512 -0.99 -31.52 25.34
N ILE A 513 -0.24 -32.28 24.53
CA ILE A 513 -0.51 -32.43 23.09
C ILE A 513 -1.85 -33.15 22.85
N LEU A 514 -2.15 -34.21 23.61
CA LEU A 514 -3.45 -34.90 23.49
C LEU A 514 -4.62 -33.97 23.81
N GLN A 515 -4.49 -33.15 24.86
CA GLN A 515 -5.51 -32.18 25.21
C GLN A 515 -5.64 -31.09 24.14
N PHE A 516 -4.52 -30.64 23.58
CA PHE A 516 -4.51 -29.71 22.45
C PHE A 516 -5.22 -30.28 21.22
N LEU A 517 -4.92 -31.53 20.82
CA LEU A 517 -5.55 -32.20 19.68
C LEU A 517 -7.05 -32.33 19.87
N LYS A 518 -7.51 -32.76 21.05
CA LYS A 518 -8.95 -32.81 21.38
C LYS A 518 -9.61 -31.43 21.28
N ASN A 519 -8.95 -30.40 21.81
CA ASN A 519 -9.48 -29.05 21.78
C ASN A 519 -9.58 -28.48 20.36
N ILE A 520 -8.51 -28.62 19.56
CA ILE A 520 -8.49 -28.07 18.21
C ILE A 520 -9.43 -28.83 17.28
N GLN A 521 -9.54 -30.15 17.45
CA GLN A 521 -10.52 -30.96 16.71
C GLN A 521 -11.95 -30.53 17.04
N ARG A 522 -12.30 -30.39 18.32
CA ARG A 522 -13.62 -29.89 18.74
C ARG A 522 -13.90 -28.49 18.19
N ASP A 523 -12.94 -27.57 18.28
CA ASP A 523 -13.10 -26.21 17.77
C ASP A 523 -13.27 -26.19 16.23
N TYR A 524 -12.55 -27.07 15.52
CA TYR A 524 -12.64 -27.24 14.06
C TYR A 524 -13.97 -27.89 13.64
N GLU A 525 -14.41 -28.92 14.33
CA GLU A 525 -15.72 -29.55 14.14
C GLU A 525 -16.85 -28.56 14.39
N ASN A 526 -16.73 -27.66 15.37
CA ASN A 526 -17.69 -26.58 15.58
C ASN A 526 -17.71 -25.60 14.40
N LEU A 527 -16.55 -25.26 13.83
CA LEU A 527 -16.46 -24.41 12.63
C LEU A 527 -17.11 -25.09 11.42
N ILE A 528 -16.98 -26.40 11.26
CA ILE A 528 -17.56 -27.16 10.15
C ILE A 528 -19.06 -27.39 10.37
N SER A 529 -19.46 -27.88 11.54
CA SER A 529 -20.83 -28.32 11.84
C SER A 529 -21.83 -27.17 11.88
N SER A 530 -21.41 -25.98 12.33
CA SER A 530 -22.24 -24.77 12.26
C SER A 530 -22.54 -24.31 10.82
N GLN A 531 -21.88 -24.89 9.81
CA GLN A 531 -21.88 -24.39 8.43
C GLN A 531 -21.98 -25.48 7.36
N SER A 532 -22.13 -26.76 7.73
CA SER A 532 -22.12 -27.92 6.81
C SER A 532 -23.37 -28.03 5.92
N HIS A 533 -24.38 -27.18 6.12
CA HIS A 533 -25.61 -27.19 5.30
C HIS A 533 -25.73 -26.01 4.33
N SER A 534 -24.79 -25.07 4.31
CA SER A 534 -24.81 -23.96 3.36
C SER A 534 -23.45 -23.79 2.67
N GLN A 535 -23.44 -23.87 1.35
CA GLN A 535 -22.32 -23.42 0.50
C GLN A 535 -21.96 -21.97 0.89
N LEU A 536 -20.68 -21.59 0.77
CA LEU A 536 -20.29 -20.21 1.02
C LEU A 536 -20.92 -19.33 -0.06
N THR A 537 -21.85 -18.46 0.33
CA THR A 537 -22.61 -17.62 -0.61
C THR A 537 -22.11 -16.18 -0.64
N LYS A 538 -21.36 -15.76 0.38
CA LYS A 538 -20.84 -14.40 0.47
C LYS A 538 -19.32 -14.35 0.55
N PRO A 539 -18.67 -13.41 -0.17
CA PRO A 539 -17.22 -13.19 -0.09
C PRO A 539 -16.69 -12.89 1.32
N GLN A 540 -17.51 -12.23 2.15
CA GLN A 540 -17.17 -11.92 3.54
C GLN A 540 -17.01 -13.19 4.38
N GLU A 541 -17.81 -14.23 4.10
CA GLU A 541 -17.75 -15.52 4.81
C GLU A 541 -16.47 -16.27 4.46
N LEU A 542 -16.02 -16.18 3.20
CA LEU A 542 -14.73 -16.71 2.75
C LEU A 542 -13.57 -16.07 3.51
N SER A 543 -13.48 -14.73 3.56
CA SER A 543 -12.44 -14.03 4.32
C SER A 543 -12.47 -14.37 5.82
N GLN A 544 -13.65 -14.40 6.43
CA GLN A 544 -13.82 -14.74 7.85
C GLN A 544 -13.37 -16.19 8.14
N ARG A 545 -13.71 -17.13 7.24
CA ARG A 545 -13.33 -18.54 7.39
C ARG A 545 -11.84 -18.75 7.20
N THR A 546 -11.22 -18.10 6.20
CA THR A 546 -9.77 -18.11 6.01
C THR A 546 -9.06 -17.58 7.26
N PHE A 547 -9.56 -16.49 7.85
CA PHE A 547 -8.99 -15.91 9.08
C PHE A 547 -9.09 -16.86 10.28
N LYS A 548 -10.25 -17.51 10.49
CA LYS A 548 -10.40 -18.50 11.57
C LYS A 548 -9.48 -19.71 11.38
N LEU A 549 -9.34 -20.20 10.15
CA LEU A 549 -8.44 -21.30 9.82
C LEU A 549 -6.97 -20.92 9.94
N LEU A 550 -6.59 -19.67 9.66
CA LEU A 550 -5.25 -19.14 9.94
C LEU A 550 -4.93 -19.23 11.45
N HIS A 551 -5.88 -18.84 12.30
CA HIS A 551 -5.72 -18.97 13.74
C HIS A 551 -5.49 -20.42 14.19
N PHE A 552 -6.15 -21.39 13.56
CA PHE A 552 -5.88 -22.81 13.82
C PHE A 552 -4.49 -23.23 13.33
N LYS A 553 -4.08 -22.82 12.12
CA LYS A 553 -2.73 -23.04 11.62
C LYS A 553 -1.66 -22.52 12.59
N ASP A 554 -1.81 -21.30 13.09
CA ASP A 554 -0.82 -20.70 14.00
C ASP A 554 -0.79 -21.41 15.36
N ARG A 555 -1.94 -21.87 15.86
CA ARG A 555 -2.02 -22.72 17.06
C ARG A 555 -1.31 -24.06 16.86
N ILE A 556 -1.46 -24.68 15.69
CA ILE A 556 -0.76 -25.92 15.32
C ILE A 556 0.75 -25.68 15.28
N GLU A 557 1.20 -24.61 14.64
CA GLU A 557 2.62 -24.29 14.51
C GLU A 557 3.29 -24.07 15.88
N LYS A 558 2.61 -23.36 16.80
CA LYS A 558 3.09 -23.18 18.18
C LYS A 558 3.26 -24.49 18.94
N LYS A 559 2.40 -25.48 18.67
CA LYS A 559 2.47 -26.80 19.32
C LYS A 559 3.36 -27.81 18.58
N ARG A 560 3.67 -27.54 17.31
CA ARG A 560 4.56 -28.38 16.48
C ARG A 560 5.95 -28.50 17.09
N GLN A 561 6.51 -27.42 17.63
CA GLN A 561 7.83 -27.46 18.30
C GLN A 561 7.86 -28.44 19.48
N ILE A 562 6.84 -28.38 20.35
CA ILE A 562 6.72 -29.28 21.51
C ILE A 562 6.54 -30.74 21.05
N PHE A 563 5.73 -30.95 20.02
CA PHE A 563 5.51 -32.27 19.43
C PHE A 563 6.80 -32.84 18.83
N ASP A 564 7.54 -32.05 18.04
CA ASP A 564 8.78 -32.49 17.39
C ASP A 564 9.87 -32.82 18.42
N GLU A 565 10.01 -32.00 19.47
CA GLU A 565 10.91 -32.31 20.60
C GLU A 565 10.52 -33.59 21.33
N LEU A 566 9.22 -33.82 21.52
CA LEU A 566 8.69 -35.01 22.19
C LEU A 566 8.90 -36.29 21.37
N ILE A 567 8.69 -36.23 20.05
CA ILE A 567 8.97 -37.36 19.15
C ILE A 567 10.47 -37.64 19.09
N LYS A 568 11.32 -36.61 18.99
CA LYS A 568 12.78 -36.77 18.95
C LYS A 568 13.35 -37.43 20.20
N ASN A 569 12.75 -37.17 21.37
CA ASN A 569 13.20 -37.71 22.65
C ASN A 569 12.66 -39.11 22.95
N THR A 570 11.73 -39.61 22.14
CA THR A 570 11.14 -40.94 22.27
C THR A 570 11.94 -41.92 21.40
N GLU A 571 12.77 -42.77 22.03
CA GLU A 571 13.56 -43.80 21.34
C GLU A 571 12.78 -45.11 21.13
N SER A 572 11.49 -45.14 21.52
CA SER A 572 10.68 -46.36 21.64
C SER A 572 9.57 -46.44 20.60
N GLU A 573 9.36 -47.61 19.99
CA GLU A 573 8.22 -47.94 19.14
C GLU A 573 6.95 -48.27 19.97
N ASP A 574 6.77 -47.65 21.13
CA ASP A 574 5.61 -47.96 21.96
C ASP A 574 4.31 -47.52 21.27
N PRO A 575 3.26 -48.36 21.27
CA PRO A 575 1.98 -48.06 20.65
C PRO A 575 1.37 -46.68 20.99
N PRO A 576 1.46 -46.16 22.25
CA PRO A 576 0.89 -44.87 22.60
C PRO A 576 1.51 -43.67 21.87
N TRP A 577 2.79 -43.75 21.50
CA TRP A 577 3.50 -42.67 20.79
C TRP A 577 3.19 -42.70 19.29
N LEU A 578 3.11 -43.89 18.71
CA LEU A 578 2.67 -44.09 17.32
C LEU A 578 1.23 -43.61 17.11
N GLU A 579 0.34 -43.89 18.06
CA GLU A 579 -1.05 -43.40 18.01
C GLU A 579 -1.11 -41.88 18.13
N LEU A 580 -0.31 -41.28 19.01
CA LEU A 580 -0.20 -39.82 19.14
C LEU A 580 0.26 -39.18 17.84
N GLN A 581 1.30 -39.72 17.21
CA GLN A 581 1.82 -39.21 15.94
C GLN A 581 0.78 -39.27 14.83
N LYS A 582 0.12 -40.43 14.67
CA LYS A 582 -0.96 -40.59 13.69
C LYS A 582 -2.10 -39.60 13.92
N ASN A 583 -2.51 -39.40 15.17
CA ASN A 583 -3.59 -38.48 15.53
C ASN A 583 -3.19 -37.02 15.28
N TRP A 584 -1.94 -36.66 15.56
CA TRP A 584 -1.37 -35.36 15.24
C TRP A 584 -1.40 -35.10 13.73
N ASP A 585 -0.86 -36.03 12.93
CA ASP A 585 -0.79 -35.89 11.48
C ASP A 585 -2.19 -35.78 10.87
N THR A 586 -3.08 -36.71 11.21
CA THR A 586 -4.46 -36.74 10.66
C THR A 586 -5.22 -35.45 10.99
N THR A 587 -5.14 -34.98 12.24
CA THR A 587 -5.88 -33.79 12.69
C THR A 587 -5.30 -32.52 12.08
N THR A 588 -3.97 -32.38 12.10
CA THR A 588 -3.30 -31.18 11.60
C THR A 588 -3.37 -31.08 10.09
N GLU A 589 -3.17 -32.19 9.36
CA GLU A 589 -3.26 -32.24 7.90
C GLU A 589 -4.65 -31.87 7.40
N SER A 590 -5.71 -32.39 8.02
CA SER A 590 -7.09 -32.04 7.67
C SER A 590 -7.36 -30.53 7.80
N ILE A 591 -6.91 -29.92 8.90
CA ILE A 591 -7.09 -28.48 9.17
C ILE A 591 -6.25 -27.64 8.20
N LEU A 592 -4.97 -28.00 8.00
CA LEU A 592 -4.05 -27.28 7.13
C LEU A 592 -4.45 -27.37 5.66
N ASN A 593 -4.90 -28.54 5.20
CA ASN A 593 -5.44 -28.71 3.85
C ASN A 593 -6.67 -27.82 3.65
N ARG A 594 -7.60 -27.80 4.61
CA ARG A 594 -8.78 -26.94 4.52
C ARG A 594 -8.41 -25.45 4.54
N TYR A 595 -7.41 -25.05 5.33
CA TYR A 595 -6.85 -23.70 5.32
C TYR A 595 -6.29 -23.35 3.94
N ASN A 596 -5.48 -24.22 3.34
CA ASN A 596 -4.86 -23.98 2.03
C ASN A 596 -5.92 -23.84 0.92
N ILE A 597 -6.92 -24.71 0.90
CA ILE A 597 -8.06 -24.61 -0.03
C ILE A 597 -8.73 -23.24 0.11
N MET A 598 -9.01 -22.81 1.35
CA MET A 598 -9.69 -21.53 1.61
C MET A 598 -8.82 -20.31 1.26
N LYS A 599 -7.51 -20.39 1.54
CA LYS A 599 -6.53 -19.37 1.19
C LYS A 599 -6.41 -19.21 -0.33
N ASN A 600 -6.26 -20.31 -1.05
CA ASN A 600 -6.17 -20.32 -2.51
C ASN A 600 -7.47 -19.80 -3.12
N SER A 601 -8.62 -20.26 -2.63
CA SER A 601 -9.92 -19.72 -3.06
C SER A 601 -10.07 -18.22 -2.81
N SER A 602 -9.50 -17.70 -1.71
CA SER A 602 -9.49 -16.25 -1.46
C SER A 602 -8.59 -15.50 -2.43
N ALA A 603 -7.48 -16.11 -2.88
CA ALA A 603 -6.61 -15.55 -3.91
C ALA A 603 -7.30 -15.59 -5.28
N ASP A 604 -7.90 -16.72 -5.65
CA ASP A 604 -8.66 -16.92 -6.89
C ASP A 604 -9.80 -15.90 -7.00
N TYR A 605 -10.54 -15.65 -5.90
CA TYR A 605 -11.58 -14.63 -5.88
C TYR A 605 -11.03 -13.19 -6.03
N GLY A 606 -9.84 -12.93 -5.47
CA GLY A 606 -9.15 -11.64 -5.64
C GLY A 606 -8.70 -11.42 -7.08
N GLU A 607 -8.11 -12.45 -7.70
CA GLU A 607 -7.72 -12.46 -9.12
C GLU A 607 -8.95 -12.26 -10.01
N PHE A 608 -10.03 -13.02 -9.77
CA PHE A 608 -11.30 -12.89 -10.47
C PHE A 608 -11.80 -11.45 -10.47
N LYS A 609 -11.80 -10.79 -9.31
CA LYS A 609 -12.29 -9.41 -9.17
C LYS A 609 -11.45 -8.42 -9.96
N SER A 610 -10.13 -8.61 -9.98
CA SER A 610 -9.21 -7.77 -10.76
C SER A 610 -9.42 -7.96 -12.25
N LEU A 611 -9.44 -9.22 -12.72
CA LEU A 611 -9.64 -9.55 -14.13
C LEU A 611 -11.03 -9.10 -14.62
N ALA A 612 -12.08 -9.28 -13.82
CA ALA A 612 -13.43 -8.85 -14.16
C ALA A 612 -13.52 -7.31 -14.31
N ALA A 613 -12.84 -6.55 -13.45
CA ALA A 613 -12.77 -5.10 -13.57
C ALA A 613 -12.00 -4.66 -14.82
N GLN A 614 -10.84 -5.27 -15.07
CA GLN A 614 -10.05 -5.01 -16.27
C GLN A 614 -10.83 -5.30 -17.56
N GLU A 615 -11.56 -6.43 -17.59
CA GLU A 615 -12.39 -6.80 -18.74
C GLU A 615 -13.57 -5.84 -18.90
N SER A 616 -14.24 -5.46 -17.81
CA SER A 616 -15.34 -4.48 -17.86
C SER A 616 -14.88 -3.12 -18.41
N ASP A 617 -13.74 -2.61 -17.93
CA ASP A 617 -13.16 -1.35 -18.39
C ASP A 617 -12.76 -1.41 -19.86
N TRP A 618 -12.20 -2.54 -20.29
CA TRP A 618 -11.83 -2.76 -21.68
C TRP A 618 -13.08 -2.78 -22.58
N LEU A 619 -14.13 -3.52 -22.19
CA LEU A 619 -15.40 -3.59 -22.92
C LEU A 619 -16.08 -2.21 -23.01
N GLU A 620 -16.00 -1.40 -21.96
CA GLU A 620 -16.53 -0.03 -21.98
C GLU A 620 -15.77 0.87 -22.98
N ARG A 621 -14.46 0.72 -23.09
CA ARG A 621 -13.64 1.45 -24.07
C ARG A 621 -13.95 1.02 -25.50
N LEU A 622 -14.10 -0.29 -25.75
CA LEU A 622 -14.54 -0.80 -27.04
C LEU A 622 -15.91 -0.21 -27.42
N GLU A 623 -16.85 -0.24 -26.48
CA GLU A 623 -18.19 0.32 -26.70
C GLU A 623 -18.16 1.81 -27.04
N LYS A 624 -17.31 2.61 -26.36
CA LYS A 624 -17.11 4.04 -26.68
C LYS A 624 -16.50 4.24 -28.07
N LYS A 625 -15.51 3.44 -28.48
CA LYS A 625 -14.92 3.51 -29.83
C LYS A 625 -15.94 3.18 -30.91
N LEU A 626 -16.75 2.13 -30.70
CA LEU A 626 -17.82 1.78 -31.63
C LEU A 626 -18.85 2.92 -31.78
N ARG A 627 -19.28 3.56 -30.68
CA ARG A 627 -20.22 4.70 -30.72
C ARG A 627 -19.66 5.94 -31.41
N LYS A 628 -18.38 6.26 -31.18
CA LYS A 628 -17.73 7.40 -31.84
C LYS A 628 -17.69 7.21 -33.36
N SER A 629 -17.31 6.01 -33.80
CA SER A 629 -17.26 5.70 -35.23
C SER A 629 -18.63 5.83 -35.90
N THR A 630 -19.74 5.50 -35.22
CA THR A 630 -21.09 5.59 -35.80
C THR A 630 -21.58 7.01 -36.04
N LEU A 631 -20.94 8.04 -35.47
CA LEU A 631 -21.34 9.44 -35.65
C LEU A 631 -20.71 10.08 -36.91
N THR A 632 -19.72 9.42 -37.53
CA THR A 632 -18.92 9.94 -38.64
C THR A 632 -19.56 9.57 -39.98
N THR A 633 -20.54 10.36 -40.43
CA THR A 633 -21.27 10.15 -41.70
C THR A 633 -20.74 11.04 -42.85
N ALA A 634 -19.72 11.87 -42.61
CA ALA A 634 -19.18 12.83 -43.59
C ALA A 634 -17.63 12.82 -43.63
N ALA A 635 -17.05 11.62 -43.61
CA ALA A 635 -15.60 11.37 -43.58
C ALA A 635 -15.03 11.16 -44.99
N ASP A 636 -13.80 11.63 -45.23
CA ASP A 636 -12.99 11.29 -46.40
C ASP A 636 -12.36 9.89 -46.27
N ALA A 637 -11.72 9.36 -47.32
CA ALA A 637 -11.19 8.00 -47.28
C ALA A 637 -10.12 7.82 -46.19
N GLU A 638 -9.37 8.88 -45.86
CA GLU A 638 -8.36 8.89 -44.80
C GLU A 638 -9.00 8.72 -43.41
N GLU A 639 -10.03 9.51 -43.06
CA GLU A 639 -10.71 9.41 -41.76
C GLU A 639 -11.45 8.06 -41.58
N ILE A 640 -11.99 7.49 -42.66
CA ILE A 640 -12.59 6.14 -42.64
C ILE A 640 -11.51 5.08 -42.38
N SER A 641 -10.33 5.21 -43.02
CA SER A 641 -9.21 4.28 -42.84
C SER A 641 -8.64 4.31 -41.43
N GLU A 642 -8.51 5.51 -40.85
CA GLU A 642 -8.05 5.68 -39.47
C GLU A 642 -9.04 5.00 -38.53
N ALA A 643 -10.35 5.26 -38.67
CA ALA A 643 -11.38 4.66 -37.80
C ALA A 643 -11.45 3.13 -37.90
N LEU A 644 -11.16 2.55 -39.06
CA LEU A 644 -11.10 1.10 -39.27
C LEU A 644 -9.88 0.50 -38.56
N ASP A 645 -8.69 1.04 -38.81
CA ASP A 645 -7.44 0.61 -38.15
C ASP A 645 -7.56 0.76 -36.62
N ASP A 646 -8.22 1.82 -36.15
CA ASP A 646 -8.42 2.11 -34.73
C ASP A 646 -9.31 1.08 -34.01
N ILE A 647 -10.26 0.45 -34.72
CA ILE A 647 -11.13 -0.61 -34.20
C ILE A 647 -10.44 -1.96 -34.30
N GLU A 648 -9.81 -2.27 -35.43
CA GLU A 648 -9.09 -3.52 -35.66
C GLU A 648 -7.91 -3.67 -34.69
N ASN A 649 -7.06 -2.65 -34.58
CA ASN A 649 -5.96 -2.65 -33.61
C ASN A 649 -6.47 -2.77 -32.18
N PHE A 650 -7.61 -2.16 -31.86
CA PHE A 650 -8.16 -2.26 -30.51
C PHE A 650 -8.59 -3.68 -30.16
N ILE A 651 -9.22 -4.40 -31.10
CA ILE A 651 -9.67 -5.78 -30.90
C ILE A 651 -8.50 -6.76 -30.97
N HIS A 652 -7.58 -6.57 -31.90
CA HIS A 652 -6.43 -7.46 -32.11
C HIS A 652 -5.50 -7.48 -30.88
N ASN A 653 -5.33 -6.34 -30.22
CA ASN A 653 -4.49 -6.21 -29.04
C ASN A 653 -5.13 -6.75 -27.75
N HIS A 654 -6.32 -7.34 -27.81
CA HIS A 654 -7.01 -7.89 -26.64
C HIS A 654 -7.17 -9.41 -26.72
N SER A 655 -6.45 -10.12 -25.84
CA SER A 655 -6.61 -11.56 -25.63
C SER A 655 -7.88 -11.89 -24.82
N SER A 656 -9.06 -11.53 -25.33
CA SER A 656 -10.35 -11.79 -24.65
C SER A 656 -10.61 -13.27 -24.39
N ALA A 657 -10.22 -14.16 -25.32
CA ALA A 657 -10.37 -15.60 -25.17
C ALA A 657 -9.58 -16.14 -23.97
N GLU A 658 -8.38 -15.61 -23.73
CA GLU A 658 -7.54 -15.98 -22.58
C GLU A 658 -8.11 -15.41 -21.28
N ARG A 659 -8.54 -14.14 -21.27
CA ARG A 659 -9.08 -13.50 -20.06
C ARG A 659 -10.44 -14.07 -19.64
N LEU A 660 -11.35 -14.28 -20.58
CA LEU A 660 -12.65 -14.90 -20.31
C LEU A 660 -12.49 -16.38 -19.94
N GLY A 661 -11.59 -17.11 -20.61
CA GLY A 661 -11.25 -18.48 -20.22
C GLY A 661 -10.71 -18.56 -18.80
N ARG A 662 -9.80 -17.64 -18.42
CA ARG A 662 -9.28 -17.55 -17.06
C ARG A 662 -10.37 -17.22 -16.02
N LEU A 663 -11.30 -16.34 -16.35
CA LEU A 663 -12.45 -16.03 -15.48
C LEU A 663 -13.36 -17.26 -15.27
N GLU A 664 -13.56 -18.08 -16.30
CA GLU A 664 -14.31 -19.34 -16.21
C GLU A 664 -13.58 -20.37 -15.33
N GLU A 665 -12.27 -20.57 -15.54
CA GLU A 665 -11.43 -21.44 -14.70
C GLU A 665 -11.48 -21.04 -13.21
N LEU A 666 -11.34 -19.74 -12.92
CA LEU A 666 -11.40 -19.22 -11.55
C LEU A 666 -12.78 -19.47 -10.92
N THR A 667 -13.84 -19.29 -11.71
CA THR A 667 -15.21 -19.54 -11.26
C THR A 667 -15.45 -21.03 -10.98
N GLU A 668 -14.89 -21.92 -11.81
CA GLU A 668 -14.97 -23.36 -11.62
C GLU A 668 -14.16 -23.82 -10.39
N SER A 669 -12.93 -23.30 -10.21
CA SER A 669 -12.09 -23.56 -9.03
C SER A 669 -12.83 -23.21 -7.73
N LEU A 670 -13.47 -22.04 -7.68
CA LEU A 670 -14.26 -21.61 -6.53
C LEU A 670 -15.45 -22.56 -6.27
N SER A 671 -16.13 -22.99 -7.33
CA SER A 671 -17.25 -23.94 -7.25
C SER A 671 -16.84 -25.30 -6.67
N GLN A 672 -15.73 -25.86 -7.18
CA GLN A 672 -15.18 -27.14 -6.74
C GLN A 672 -14.78 -27.10 -5.25
N ASN A 673 -14.36 -25.93 -4.76
CA ASN A 673 -14.01 -25.71 -3.35
C ASN A 673 -15.22 -25.46 -2.43
N GLY A 674 -16.45 -25.52 -2.95
CA GLY A 674 -17.70 -25.35 -2.21
C GLY A 674 -18.09 -23.88 -1.98
N ILE A 675 -17.58 -22.99 -2.82
CA ILE A 675 -17.84 -21.55 -2.79
C ILE A 675 -18.73 -21.20 -3.98
N LYS A 676 -20.00 -20.90 -3.70
CA LYS A 676 -20.98 -20.54 -4.73
C LYS A 676 -21.41 -19.10 -4.52
N PHE A 677 -20.60 -18.19 -5.04
CA PHE A 677 -20.98 -16.80 -5.14
C PHE A 677 -21.81 -16.63 -6.40
N ASP A 678 -23.15 -16.62 -6.28
CA ASP A 678 -24.04 -16.38 -7.43
C ASP A 678 -23.62 -15.11 -8.20
N SER A 679 -23.10 -14.10 -7.49
CA SER A 679 -22.54 -12.89 -8.08
C SER A 679 -21.37 -13.12 -9.04
N VAL A 680 -20.47 -14.08 -8.77
CA VAL A 680 -19.30 -14.39 -9.61
C VAL A 680 -19.75 -15.04 -10.91
N PHE A 681 -20.67 -16.00 -10.84
CA PHE A 681 -21.23 -16.65 -12.02
C PHE A 681 -22.03 -15.67 -12.89
N VAL A 682 -22.87 -14.85 -12.27
CA VAL A 682 -23.66 -13.83 -12.98
C VAL A 682 -22.75 -12.82 -13.68
N GLU A 683 -21.72 -12.30 -13.01
CA GLU A 683 -20.80 -11.36 -13.65
C GLU A 683 -19.94 -12.00 -14.74
N THR A 684 -19.51 -13.26 -14.59
CA THR A 684 -18.78 -13.98 -15.65
C THR A 684 -19.63 -14.13 -16.91
N ASN A 685 -20.88 -14.59 -16.76
CA ASN A 685 -21.81 -14.73 -17.88
C ASN A 685 -22.13 -13.37 -18.52
N LYS A 686 -22.34 -12.34 -17.69
CA LYS A 686 -22.61 -10.97 -18.18
C LYS A 686 -21.43 -10.39 -18.97
N LEU A 687 -20.19 -10.59 -18.52
CA LEU A 687 -19.00 -10.18 -19.27
C LEU A 687 -18.87 -10.95 -20.58
N LYS A 688 -19.13 -12.27 -20.56
CA LYS A 688 -19.12 -13.12 -21.76
C LYS A 688 -20.17 -12.68 -22.79
N ASP A 689 -21.40 -12.43 -22.35
CA ASP A 689 -22.49 -11.96 -23.20
C ASP A 689 -22.17 -10.59 -23.80
N ARG A 690 -21.64 -9.67 -22.98
CA ARG A 690 -21.27 -8.32 -23.41
C ARG A 690 -20.09 -8.34 -24.41
N TRP A 691 -19.11 -9.22 -24.20
CA TRP A 691 -18.04 -9.46 -25.17
C TRP A 691 -18.58 -9.98 -26.50
N ASN A 692 -19.45 -11.00 -26.48
CA ASN A 692 -20.02 -11.58 -27.69
C ASN A 692 -20.81 -10.55 -28.51
N ASP A 693 -21.61 -9.73 -27.83
CA ASP A 693 -22.39 -8.66 -28.46
C ASP A 693 -21.50 -7.54 -29.02
N LEU A 694 -20.53 -7.03 -28.24
CA LEU A 694 -19.62 -5.98 -28.72
C LEU A 694 -18.70 -6.47 -29.84
N SER A 695 -18.21 -7.71 -29.78
CA SER A 695 -17.41 -8.32 -30.84
C SER A 695 -18.21 -8.46 -32.13
N LYS A 696 -19.48 -8.87 -32.03
CA LYS A 696 -20.39 -8.91 -33.18
C LYS A 696 -20.58 -7.51 -33.79
N ARG A 697 -20.93 -6.52 -32.97
CA ARG A 697 -21.09 -5.12 -33.43
C ARG A 697 -19.83 -4.56 -34.06
N ALA A 698 -18.66 -4.90 -33.51
CA ALA A 698 -17.41 -4.45 -34.07
C ALA A 698 -17.11 -5.08 -35.43
N LYS A 699 -17.39 -6.37 -35.63
CA LYS A 699 -17.28 -7.03 -36.93
C LYS A 699 -18.23 -6.42 -37.97
N GLU A 700 -19.49 -6.19 -37.58
CA GLU A 700 -20.47 -5.53 -38.44
C GLU A 700 -20.02 -4.11 -38.83
N ARG A 701 -19.46 -3.35 -37.88
CA ARG A 701 -18.95 -2.00 -38.16
C ARG A 701 -17.70 -2.01 -39.03
N THR A 702 -16.76 -2.94 -38.79
CA THR A 702 -15.55 -3.09 -39.61
C THR A 702 -15.93 -3.38 -41.06
N SER A 703 -16.82 -4.36 -41.28
CA SER A 703 -17.32 -4.70 -42.62
C SER A 703 -18.04 -3.52 -43.32
N LEU A 704 -18.75 -2.69 -42.57
CA LEU A 704 -19.39 -1.51 -43.13
C LEU A 704 -18.37 -0.40 -43.46
N LEU A 705 -17.35 -0.18 -42.62
CA LEU A 705 -16.26 0.76 -42.90
C LEU A 705 -15.42 0.31 -44.10
N GLU A 706 -15.16 -0.99 -44.26
CA GLU A 706 -14.53 -1.57 -45.45
C GLU A 706 -15.33 -1.29 -46.74
N GLY A 707 -16.67 -1.29 -46.67
CA GLY A 707 -17.50 -0.90 -47.80
C GLY A 707 -17.41 0.60 -48.10
N LEU A 708 -17.50 1.43 -47.07
CA LEU A 708 -17.47 2.89 -47.20
C LEU A 708 -16.12 3.42 -47.69
N ILE A 709 -14.99 2.82 -47.28
CA ILE A 709 -13.67 3.25 -47.73
C ILE A 709 -13.49 3.01 -49.24
N VAL A 710 -14.01 1.90 -49.77
CA VAL A 710 -13.97 1.61 -51.21
C VAL A 710 -14.78 2.65 -51.98
N GLU A 711 -16.00 2.94 -51.50
CA GLU A 711 -16.85 3.97 -52.13
C GLU A 711 -16.20 5.37 -52.06
N ALA A 712 -15.62 5.75 -50.92
CA ALA A 712 -14.93 7.03 -50.77
C ALA A 712 -13.73 7.16 -51.71
N GLN A 713 -12.92 6.11 -51.86
CA GLN A 713 -11.80 6.06 -52.80
C GLN A 713 -12.25 6.19 -54.26
N GLU A 714 -13.38 5.57 -54.62
CA GLU A 714 -13.98 5.73 -55.96
C GLU A 714 -14.40 7.19 -56.23
N TRP A 715 -15.00 7.86 -55.24
CA TRP A 715 -15.39 9.27 -55.37
C TRP A 715 -14.18 10.19 -55.44
N GLU A 716 -13.13 9.96 -54.64
CA GLU A 716 -11.87 10.70 -54.71
C GLU A 716 -11.23 10.57 -56.10
N TYR A 717 -11.20 9.36 -56.65
CA TYR A 717 -10.72 9.14 -58.02
C TYR A 717 -11.53 9.92 -59.05
N LYS A 718 -12.87 9.90 -58.97
CA LYS A 718 -13.75 10.66 -59.87
C LYS A 718 -13.51 12.17 -59.76
N ILE A 719 -13.36 12.69 -58.53
CA ILE A 719 -13.08 14.12 -58.29
C ILE A 719 -11.72 14.51 -58.89
N LEU A 720 -10.68 13.69 -58.69
CA LEU A 720 -9.37 13.92 -59.28
C LEU A 720 -9.44 13.92 -60.81
N SER A 721 -10.15 12.97 -61.41
CA SER A 721 -10.37 12.94 -62.86
C SER A 721 -11.06 14.20 -63.38
N VAL A 722 -12.05 14.73 -62.67
CA VAL A 722 -12.72 16.00 -63.03
C VAL A 722 -11.79 17.19 -62.85
N GLN A 723 -10.97 17.20 -61.79
CA GLN A 723 -9.99 18.26 -61.53
C GLN A 723 -8.89 18.29 -62.60
N ASP A 724 -8.41 17.14 -63.06
CA ASP A 724 -7.45 17.02 -64.15
C ASP A 724 -8.05 17.54 -65.46
N TRP A 725 -9.30 17.17 -65.78
CA TRP A 725 -10.01 17.68 -66.94
C TRP A 725 -10.20 19.21 -66.89
N LEU A 726 -10.60 19.76 -65.73
CA LEU A 726 -10.73 21.21 -65.55
C LEU A 726 -9.39 21.93 -65.73
N SER A 727 -8.30 21.36 -65.21
CA SER A 727 -6.96 21.93 -65.33
C SER A 727 -6.45 21.92 -66.77
N GLU A 728 -6.72 20.85 -67.51
CA GLU A 728 -6.42 20.75 -68.94
C GLU A 728 -7.17 21.84 -69.73
N ARG A 729 -8.46 22.03 -69.44
CA ARG A 729 -9.29 23.07 -70.08
C ARG A 729 -8.83 24.47 -69.71
N ASP A 730 -8.49 24.72 -68.45
CA ASP A 730 -7.99 26.01 -67.97
C ASP A 730 -6.64 26.36 -68.61
N MET A 731 -5.74 25.38 -68.76
CA MET A 731 -4.46 25.56 -69.46
C MET A 731 -4.66 25.90 -70.95
N LEU A 732 -5.59 25.22 -71.62
CA LEU A 732 -5.91 25.46 -73.03
C LEU A 732 -6.53 26.86 -73.22
N LEU A 733 -7.47 27.25 -72.35
CA LEU A 733 -8.07 28.59 -72.36
C LEU A 733 -7.04 29.67 -72.06
N SER A 734 -6.19 29.49 -71.05
CA SER A 734 -5.11 30.42 -70.71
C SER A 734 -4.10 30.57 -71.85
N SER A 735 -3.73 29.48 -72.51
CA SER A 735 -2.87 29.52 -73.70
C SER A 735 -3.52 30.30 -74.85
N HIS A 736 -4.81 30.12 -75.10
CA HIS A 736 -5.54 30.84 -76.13
C HIS A 736 -5.61 32.36 -75.85
N LEU A 737 -5.80 32.72 -74.58
CA LEU A 737 -5.79 34.10 -74.09
C LEU A 737 -4.41 34.77 -74.21
N GLU A 738 -3.32 34.07 -73.91
CA GLU A 738 -1.97 34.64 -73.98
C GLU A 738 -1.44 34.84 -75.41
N HIS A 739 -1.92 34.06 -76.38
CA HIS A 739 -1.42 34.09 -77.75
C HIS A 739 -2.27 34.95 -78.70
N GLU A 740 -3.35 35.61 -78.23
CA GLU A 740 -4.37 36.26 -79.07
C GLU A 740 -4.72 35.43 -80.32
N LEU A 741 -4.86 34.10 -80.15
CA LEU A 741 -5.20 33.22 -81.25
C LEU A 741 -6.65 33.49 -81.64
N ASN A 742 -6.89 33.69 -82.93
CA ASN A 742 -8.24 33.83 -83.45
C ASN A 742 -8.85 32.43 -83.59
N VAL A 743 -10.18 32.32 -83.66
CA VAL A 743 -10.94 31.04 -83.75
C VAL A 743 -10.43 30.10 -84.86
N ASP A 744 -9.71 30.63 -85.86
CA ASP A 744 -9.12 29.90 -86.99
C ASP A 744 -7.83 29.10 -86.68
N ASP A 745 -7.18 29.32 -85.53
CA ASP A 745 -5.90 28.67 -85.19
C ASP A 745 -6.06 27.40 -84.32
N LEU A 746 -7.28 26.93 -84.06
CA LEU A 746 -7.52 25.67 -83.32
C LEU A 746 -7.38 24.45 -84.24
N PRO A 747 -6.62 23.39 -83.85
CA PRO A 747 -6.70 22.09 -84.51
C PRO A 747 -8.11 21.52 -84.38
N GLU A 748 -8.64 21.01 -85.49
CA GLU A 748 -10.02 20.49 -85.70
C GLU A 748 -10.48 19.47 -84.64
N GLU A 749 -9.56 18.82 -83.92
CA GLU A 749 -9.82 17.84 -82.87
C GLU A 749 -10.53 18.45 -81.64
N THR A 750 -10.32 19.74 -81.37
CA THR A 750 -10.95 20.44 -80.23
C THR A 750 -12.40 20.85 -80.49
N GLN A 751 -12.86 20.88 -81.74
CA GLN A 751 -14.24 21.24 -82.09
C GLN A 751 -15.22 20.06 -81.98
N VAL A 752 -14.73 18.81 -81.91
CA VAL A 752 -15.61 17.62 -82.02
C VAL A 752 -15.68 16.77 -80.74
N HIS A 753 -14.80 16.95 -79.76
CA HIS A 753 -14.83 16.11 -78.55
C HIS A 753 -15.80 16.55 -77.44
N ASN A 754 -16.58 17.61 -77.64
CA ASN A 754 -17.39 18.20 -76.56
C ASN A 754 -18.76 17.53 -76.30
N CYS A 755 -18.98 16.27 -76.69
CA CYS A 755 -20.30 15.64 -76.48
C CYS A 755 -20.35 14.17 -76.05
N ASN A 756 -19.26 13.40 -75.95
CA ASN A 756 -19.42 11.94 -75.74
C ASN A 756 -18.84 11.30 -74.47
N ASP A 757 -18.05 11.99 -73.65
CA ASP A 757 -17.43 11.35 -72.47
C ASP A 757 -18.04 11.75 -71.11
N LEU A 758 -19.30 12.21 -71.10
CA LEU A 758 -20.10 12.39 -69.87
C LEU A 758 -21.16 11.28 -69.71
N TYR A 759 -20.73 10.04 -69.87
CA TYR A 759 -21.40 8.90 -69.24
C TYR A 759 -20.39 8.22 -68.32
N PHE A 760 -20.30 8.64 -67.06
CA PHE A 760 -20.16 7.80 -65.86
C PHE A 760 -20.25 8.61 -64.56
#